data_AF-A0A8C6V225-F1
#
_entry.id   AF-A0A8C6V225-F1
#
_cell.length_a   1.000
_cell.length_b   1.000
_cell.length_c   1.000
_cell.angle_alpha   90.00
_cell.angle_beta   90.00
_cell.angle_gamma   90.00
#
_symmetry.space_group_name_H-M   'P 1'
#
loop_
_entity.id
_entity.type
_entity.pdbx_description
1 polymer ?
#
loop_
_entity_poly.entity_id
_entity_poly.type
_entity_poly.pdbx_seq_one_letter_code
_entity_poly.pdbx_strand_id
1 'polypeptide(L)'
;MASPVAELKVKPLKHSASNEILPPYFSELKVVLLGNSWSQRCSVGNLLLGKTEFTKDSAQCVKVSGSFKEKILTVIITPDLLQPDLTEDRLTEIITETVSASAPGPHVFLLVLQPEDFNEQQKTRLQSVLERFSEQAFNHSLVLISTPQAETPGFMEKYKEDPQIRNMIIKCKYRYLHLKNLESEELLTRVEQIVKENIEEHRSPQGNQEEDTGLTMTLSAKKNLVLCGGRGAEKSSLIQSILGGAAAHSPGQCVKHQGEVCGRWVSLVELPALSGKPLEAVMQQCLSCISLCGPEGVHAFILVLPVGPLTDQDQAELEMILDTFGARVRGLTVVLLTVESDSDSVSAVNISKETSVNVQELCESCGGRCLYLNIRDKQQVQELIKAVESLTEGGARVFNKDMFMEAQIEKVVKHKETPEKSLSPMGLRLVLIGKSGSGKSATANTILQMKCFEPKLAPKKANTSCEKVCKTVEGRHVAVVNTPPLFDESFNFEELSKCFSLLAPGPHAFLLLLPIGNINKEDKDSLELIKKMFGKKAADLVMVVFTKGDQLEGQPFENYIKECDSFIKDTLKECQDRCHVFNNKDETNSTQVPELLSKIDKMVQTNCGITREMSEMERKEEKTKLQHERTVKELRNQIGECNKKLELRDRQLKEKDERINQERQERRREQEEEAKRRRRQEEALRQEGKRKQEEVERRVREEAEERRRAEKQLEQLRKEMERKRQDWDREKQDILERQNQELKQNLEEKSESYKQLQEEYLRKRKKWTYILFVSLMFTLFLGYYLLMSPR
;
A
#
# COMPACT_ATOMS: atom_id res chain seq x y z
N MET A 1 23.25 74.68 -27.74
CA MET A 1 23.93 73.49 -28.30
C MET A 1 24.87 72.95 -27.24
N ALA A 2 24.77 71.63 -26.98
CA ALA A 2 25.71 70.70 -26.35
C ALA A 2 26.52 71.08 -25.09
N SER A 3 26.43 70.16 -24.10
CA SER A 3 27.29 69.79 -22.96
C SER A 3 28.78 70.16 -22.98
N PRO A 4 29.59 69.93 -21.91
CA PRO A 4 29.30 69.35 -20.57
C PRO A 4 29.87 70.17 -19.38
N VAL A 5 29.49 69.85 -18.13
CA VAL A 5 30.27 70.25 -16.95
C VAL A 5 30.45 69.07 -15.99
N ALA A 6 31.69 68.97 -15.53
CA ALA A 6 32.34 67.95 -14.75
C ALA A 6 32.07 68.05 -13.23
N GLU A 7 31.94 66.88 -12.61
CA GLU A 7 32.68 66.34 -11.45
C GLU A 7 33.04 67.17 -10.19
N LEU A 8 32.87 66.45 -9.05
CA LEU A 8 33.60 66.45 -7.76
C LEU A 8 33.13 67.51 -6.73
N LYS A 9 32.88 67.21 -5.45
CA LYS A 9 33.47 66.22 -4.51
C LYS A 9 32.68 66.28 -3.18
N VAL A 10 32.32 65.14 -2.55
CA VAL A 10 32.47 64.88 -1.09
C VAL A 10 32.43 63.34 -0.85
N LYS A 11 33.41 62.80 -0.09
CA LYS A 11 33.49 61.45 0.50
C LYS A 11 33.20 61.56 2.02
N PRO A 12 33.05 60.46 2.80
CA PRO A 12 32.17 59.30 2.66
C PRO A 12 31.27 59.15 3.92
N LEU A 13 30.04 58.67 3.79
CA LEU A 13 29.27 58.13 4.92
C LEU A 13 28.83 56.71 4.57
N LYS A 14 29.06 55.82 5.54
CA LYS A 14 29.03 54.36 5.45
C LYS A 14 27.80 53.83 4.69
N HIS A 15 28.06 53.12 3.61
CA HIS A 15 27.13 52.16 3.02
C HIS A 15 27.11 50.92 3.92
N SER A 16 25.96 50.59 4.51
CA SER A 16 25.67 49.22 4.93
C SER A 16 24.79 48.59 3.86
N ALA A 17 25.46 48.09 2.81
CA ALA A 17 25.02 46.90 2.09
C ALA A 17 25.02 45.73 3.11
N SER A 18 24.19 44.71 3.00
CA SER A 18 23.70 44.04 1.81
C SER A 18 22.41 43.32 2.14
N ASN A 19 21.37 43.53 1.33
CA ASN A 19 20.28 42.56 1.23
C ASN A 19 20.92 41.23 0.78
N GLU A 20 20.98 40.24 1.65
CA GLU A 20 21.15 38.86 1.18
C GLU A 20 19.86 38.46 0.48
N ILE A 21 19.87 38.66 -0.83
CA ILE A 21 18.83 38.28 -1.76
C ILE A 21 18.79 36.75 -1.78
N LEU A 22 17.88 36.16 -1.00
CA LEU A 22 17.36 34.83 -1.28
C LEU A 22 16.84 34.80 -2.73
N PRO A 23 16.97 33.70 -3.49
CA PRO A 23 16.42 33.62 -4.83
C PRO A 23 14.91 33.93 -4.82
N PRO A 24 14.37 34.64 -5.82
CA PRO A 24 13.00 35.22 -5.80
C PRO A 24 11.86 34.20 -5.99
N TYR A 25 12.04 32.94 -5.63
CA TYR A 25 11.06 31.87 -5.85
C TYR A 25 10.52 31.32 -4.53
N PHE A 26 9.65 32.03 -3.80
CA PHE A 26 8.68 31.40 -2.88
C PHE A 26 7.47 32.29 -2.53
N SER A 27 7.05 33.15 -3.46
CA SER A 27 5.81 33.95 -3.31
C SER A 27 4.56 33.12 -3.60
N GLU A 28 4.69 32.00 -4.32
CA GLU A 28 3.57 31.17 -4.78
C GLU A 28 3.88 29.67 -4.65
N LEU A 29 3.04 28.93 -3.92
CA LEU A 29 3.07 27.47 -3.75
C LEU A 29 2.03 26.83 -4.69
N LYS A 30 2.44 25.89 -5.56
CA LYS A 30 1.55 25.23 -6.55
C LYS A 30 1.37 23.76 -6.23
N VAL A 31 0.12 23.35 -6.03
CA VAL A 31 -0.28 21.99 -5.65
C VAL A 31 -1.20 21.41 -6.73
N VAL A 32 -0.89 20.21 -7.22
CA VAL A 32 -1.72 19.49 -8.19
C VAL A 32 -2.41 18.30 -7.51
N LEU A 33 -3.73 18.20 -7.65
CA LEU A 33 -4.52 17.09 -7.11
C LEU A 33 -4.85 16.06 -8.19
N LEU A 34 -4.33 14.85 -7.98
CA LEU A 34 -4.56 13.67 -8.81
C LEU A 34 -5.30 12.61 -7.99
N GLY A 35 -6.12 11.76 -8.61
CA GLY A 35 -6.91 10.79 -7.86
C GLY A 35 -8.10 10.23 -8.63
N ASN A 36 -8.68 9.16 -8.10
CA ASN A 36 -9.80 8.41 -8.68
C ASN A 36 -11.19 8.90 -8.21
N SER A 37 -11.25 10.01 -7.46
CA SER A 37 -12.51 10.55 -6.93
C SER A 37 -12.54 12.06 -7.07
N TRP A 38 -13.44 12.58 -7.92
CA TRP A 38 -13.60 14.02 -8.13
C TRP A 38 -14.06 14.74 -6.86
N SER A 39 -15.08 14.21 -6.18
CA SER A 39 -15.65 14.79 -4.97
C SER A 39 -14.61 14.91 -3.84
N GLN A 40 -13.77 13.89 -3.66
CA GLN A 40 -12.70 13.92 -2.66
C GLN A 40 -11.61 14.93 -3.03
N ARG A 41 -11.22 15.04 -4.30
CA ARG A 41 -10.26 16.06 -4.75
C ARG A 41 -10.80 17.47 -4.56
N CYS A 42 -12.09 17.72 -4.85
CA CYS A 42 -12.73 18.99 -4.55
C CYS A 42 -12.73 19.29 -3.06
N SER A 43 -13.02 18.29 -2.22
CA SER A 43 -12.99 18.43 -0.76
C SER A 43 -11.59 18.85 -0.27
N VAL A 44 -10.54 18.16 -0.71
CA VAL A 44 -9.14 18.49 -0.37
C VAL A 44 -8.74 19.86 -0.92
N GLY A 45 -9.13 20.19 -2.15
CA GLY A 45 -8.84 21.50 -2.74
C GLY A 45 -9.49 22.65 -1.97
N ASN A 46 -10.74 22.48 -1.55
CA ASN A 46 -11.46 23.44 -0.71
C ASN A 46 -10.84 23.52 0.71
N LEU A 47 -10.40 22.39 1.26
CA LEU A 47 -9.71 22.31 2.56
C LEU A 47 -8.39 23.10 2.56
N LEU A 48 -7.60 22.99 1.48
CA LEU A 48 -6.35 23.72 1.30
C LEU A 48 -6.57 25.23 1.17
N LEU A 49 -7.61 25.64 0.45
CA LEU A 49 -7.91 27.06 0.20
C LEU A 49 -8.71 27.71 1.35
N GLY A 50 -9.30 26.91 2.25
CA GLY A 50 -10.19 27.40 3.31
C GLY A 50 -11.51 27.98 2.80
N LYS A 51 -11.88 27.72 1.54
CA LYS A 51 -13.09 28.23 0.88
C LYS A 51 -13.65 27.23 -0.13
N THR A 52 -14.96 27.26 -0.36
CA THR A 52 -15.67 26.36 -1.27
C THR A 52 -15.67 26.92 -2.70
N GLU A 53 -14.68 26.56 -3.50
CA GLU A 53 -14.51 27.02 -4.89
C GLU A 53 -14.69 25.89 -5.91
N PHE A 54 -14.42 24.64 -5.50
CA PHE A 54 -14.57 23.46 -6.35
C PHE A 54 -15.90 22.75 -6.04
N THR A 55 -16.93 22.93 -6.89
CA THR A 55 -18.28 22.34 -6.67
C THR A 55 -18.87 21.60 -7.87
N LYS A 56 -18.34 21.81 -9.08
CA LYS A 56 -18.86 21.19 -10.32
C LYS A 56 -17.77 20.43 -11.03
N ASP A 57 -18.15 19.28 -11.60
CA ASP A 57 -17.27 18.47 -12.44
C ASP A 57 -16.88 19.22 -13.72
N SER A 58 -15.63 19.08 -14.14
CA SER A 58 -15.03 19.81 -15.25
C SER A 58 -14.19 18.86 -16.10
N ALA A 59 -14.41 18.90 -17.41
CA ALA A 59 -13.60 18.18 -18.39
C ALA A 59 -12.19 18.79 -18.59
N GLN A 60 -11.92 19.96 -18.01
CA GLN A 60 -10.65 20.69 -18.08
C GLN A 60 -10.05 20.89 -16.69
N CYS A 61 -8.74 21.14 -16.64
CA CYS A 61 -8.03 21.46 -15.40
C CYS A 61 -8.56 22.76 -14.78
N VAL A 62 -8.92 22.70 -13.49
CA VAL A 62 -9.40 23.87 -12.75
C VAL A 62 -8.28 24.40 -11.86
N LYS A 63 -7.89 25.67 -12.06
CA LYS A 63 -6.86 26.36 -11.29
C LYS A 63 -7.50 27.44 -10.42
N VAL A 64 -7.28 27.39 -9.11
CA VAL A 64 -7.75 28.41 -8.16
C VAL A 64 -6.60 28.80 -7.24
N SER A 65 -6.44 30.11 -7.03
CA SER A 65 -5.43 30.66 -6.11
C SER A 65 -6.09 31.31 -4.90
N GLY A 66 -5.43 31.20 -3.74
CA GLY A 66 -5.83 31.83 -2.47
C GLY A 66 -4.61 32.32 -1.70
N SER A 67 -4.82 33.08 -0.63
CA SER A 67 -3.76 33.52 0.28
C SER A 67 -3.58 32.53 1.43
N PHE A 68 -2.33 32.20 1.75
CA PHE A 68 -1.97 31.33 2.88
C PHE A 68 -0.66 31.81 3.51
N LYS A 69 -0.67 32.17 4.81
CA LYS A 69 0.51 32.66 5.57
C LYS A 69 1.39 33.66 4.78
N GLU A 70 0.76 34.69 4.23
CA GLU A 70 1.40 35.75 3.42
C GLU A 70 1.96 35.30 2.04
N LYS A 71 1.68 34.06 1.63
CA LYS A 71 2.03 33.48 0.32
C LYS A 71 0.78 33.19 -0.51
N ILE A 72 0.97 33.03 -1.82
CA ILE A 72 -0.11 32.62 -2.73
C ILE A 72 -0.11 31.09 -2.81
N LEU A 73 -1.21 30.43 -2.45
CA LEU A 73 -1.41 29.00 -2.67
C LEU A 73 -2.27 28.80 -3.91
N THR A 74 -1.73 28.13 -4.92
CA THR A 74 -2.41 27.80 -6.17
C THR A 74 -2.69 26.30 -6.20
N VAL A 75 -3.97 25.95 -6.24
CA VAL A 75 -4.46 24.58 -6.27
C VAL A 75 -5.00 24.26 -7.67
N ILE A 76 -4.50 23.19 -8.26
CA ILE A 76 -4.88 22.71 -9.60
C ILE A 76 -5.52 21.34 -9.45
N ILE A 77 -6.80 21.22 -9.81
CA ILE A 77 -7.51 19.94 -9.86
C ILE A 77 -7.60 19.50 -11.31
N THR A 78 -7.08 18.31 -11.61
CA THR A 78 -7.22 17.71 -12.95
C THR A 78 -8.57 17.00 -13.08
N PRO A 79 -9.08 16.77 -14.30
CA PRO A 79 -10.12 15.77 -14.55
C PRO A 79 -9.71 14.38 -14.03
N ASP A 80 -10.64 13.42 -13.99
CA ASP A 80 -10.31 12.03 -13.62
C ASP A 80 -9.47 11.36 -14.72
N LEU A 81 -8.14 11.44 -14.54
CA LEU A 81 -7.15 10.87 -15.45
C LEU A 81 -7.10 9.33 -15.40
N LEU A 82 -7.83 8.72 -14.47
CA LEU A 82 -7.78 7.29 -14.20
C LEU A 82 -8.97 6.53 -14.79
N GLN A 83 -9.86 7.21 -15.52
CA GLN A 83 -10.96 6.55 -16.22
C GLN A 83 -10.46 5.62 -17.34
N PRO A 84 -11.04 4.41 -17.47
CA PRO A 84 -10.57 3.41 -18.42
C PRO A 84 -10.85 3.77 -19.89
N ASP A 85 -11.84 4.60 -20.18
CA ASP A 85 -12.28 5.05 -21.50
C ASP A 85 -11.52 6.28 -22.04
N LEU A 86 -10.64 6.88 -21.24
CA LEU A 86 -9.84 8.03 -21.66
C LEU A 86 -8.71 7.61 -22.63
N THR A 87 -8.69 8.19 -23.84
CA THR A 87 -7.67 7.94 -24.87
C THR A 87 -6.31 8.55 -24.51
N GLU A 88 -5.23 7.99 -25.06
CA GLU A 88 -3.86 8.51 -24.82
C GLU A 88 -3.63 9.94 -25.34
N ASP A 89 -4.27 10.30 -26.46
CA ASP A 89 -4.19 11.66 -27.01
C ASP A 89 -4.83 12.68 -26.07
N ARG A 90 -6.01 12.35 -25.51
CA ARG A 90 -6.70 13.19 -24.52
C ARG A 90 -5.95 13.26 -23.21
N LEU A 91 -5.33 12.16 -22.77
CA LEU A 91 -4.47 12.14 -21.59
C LEU A 91 -3.29 13.11 -21.75
N THR A 92 -2.65 13.10 -22.92
CA THR A 92 -1.50 13.97 -23.23
C THR A 92 -1.89 15.44 -23.30
N GLU A 93 -3.07 15.74 -23.86
CA GLU A 93 -3.66 17.08 -23.87
C GLU A 93 -3.85 17.62 -22.44
N ILE A 94 -4.50 16.84 -21.56
CA ILE A 94 -4.78 17.26 -20.18
C ILE A 94 -3.48 17.42 -19.36
N ILE A 95 -2.48 16.56 -19.57
CA ILE A 95 -1.16 16.72 -18.93
C ILE A 95 -0.50 18.01 -19.40
N THR A 96 -0.56 18.31 -20.69
CA THR A 96 0.01 19.55 -21.27
C THR A 96 -0.67 20.79 -20.70
N GLU A 97 -2.00 20.77 -20.55
CA GLU A 97 -2.76 21.81 -19.86
C GLU A 97 -2.34 21.95 -18.40
N THR A 98 -2.16 20.84 -17.68
CA THR A 98 -1.75 20.84 -16.27
C THR A 98 -0.34 21.40 -16.09
N VAL A 99 0.60 21.03 -16.97
CA VAL A 99 1.97 21.59 -16.99
C VAL A 99 1.93 23.09 -17.26
N SER A 100 1.11 23.54 -18.20
CA SER A 100 0.94 24.96 -18.52
C SER A 100 0.32 25.72 -17.34
N ALA A 101 -0.68 25.15 -16.66
CA ALA A 101 -1.32 25.74 -15.49
C ALA A 101 -0.39 25.83 -14.26
N SER A 102 0.59 24.92 -14.18
CA SER A 102 1.54 24.80 -13.06
C SER A 102 2.92 25.42 -13.33
N ALA A 103 3.20 25.99 -14.51
CA ALA A 103 4.50 26.56 -14.88
C ALA A 103 5.06 27.55 -13.82
N PRO A 104 6.35 27.48 -13.43
CA PRO A 104 7.44 26.65 -14.00
C PRO A 104 7.40 25.16 -13.60
N GLY A 105 6.44 24.74 -12.77
CA GLY A 105 6.20 23.35 -12.41
C GLY A 105 5.40 23.24 -11.10
N PRO A 106 4.72 22.11 -10.86
CA PRO A 106 4.06 21.86 -9.59
C PRO A 106 5.11 21.63 -8.49
N HIS A 107 4.86 22.17 -7.30
CA HIS A 107 5.76 21.98 -6.15
C HIS A 107 5.44 20.68 -5.41
N VAL A 108 4.16 20.32 -5.35
CA VAL A 108 3.65 19.12 -4.68
C VAL A 108 2.51 18.50 -5.46
N PHE A 109 2.48 17.17 -5.53
CA PHE A 109 1.35 16.37 -6.00
C PHE A 109 0.62 15.76 -4.81
N LEU A 110 -0.69 15.96 -4.71
CA LEU A 110 -1.54 15.27 -3.75
C LEU A 110 -2.31 14.17 -4.46
N LEU A 111 -2.04 12.92 -4.06
CA LEU A 111 -2.66 11.72 -4.62
C LEU A 111 -3.85 11.33 -3.76
N VAL A 112 -5.04 11.80 -4.11
CA VAL A 112 -6.29 11.55 -3.39
C VAL A 112 -6.89 10.22 -3.85
N LEU A 113 -6.70 9.18 -3.06
CA LEU A 113 -7.08 7.81 -3.39
C LEU A 113 -8.26 7.35 -2.53
N GLN A 114 -9.31 6.89 -3.20
CA GLN A 114 -10.43 6.20 -2.59
C GLN A 114 -10.24 4.69 -2.75
N PRO A 115 -10.04 3.93 -1.65
CA PRO A 115 -9.65 2.52 -1.73
C PRO A 115 -10.62 1.60 -2.46
N GLU A 116 -11.93 1.85 -2.35
CA GLU A 116 -12.96 0.99 -2.94
C GLU A 116 -12.91 0.98 -4.46
N ASP A 117 -12.46 2.09 -5.05
CA ASP A 117 -12.49 2.33 -6.48
C ASP A 117 -11.10 2.23 -7.12
N PHE A 118 -10.02 2.05 -6.33
CA PHE A 118 -8.63 2.07 -6.79
C PHE A 118 -8.11 0.68 -7.17
N ASN A 119 -8.06 0.37 -8.47
CA ASN A 119 -7.61 -0.93 -8.98
C ASN A 119 -6.19 -0.90 -9.58
N GLU A 120 -5.62 -2.07 -9.95
CA GLU A 120 -4.26 -2.16 -10.52
C GLU A 120 -4.09 -1.39 -11.85
N GLN A 121 -5.14 -1.30 -12.66
CA GLN A 121 -5.10 -0.53 -13.91
C GLN A 121 -5.00 0.98 -13.62
N GLN A 122 -5.80 1.48 -12.68
CA GLN A 122 -5.74 2.87 -12.22
C GLN A 122 -4.40 3.21 -11.56
N LYS A 123 -3.85 2.29 -10.76
CA LYS A 123 -2.50 2.43 -10.18
C LYS A 123 -1.43 2.56 -11.26
N THR A 124 -1.42 1.66 -12.24
CA THR A 124 -0.44 1.70 -13.35
C THR A 124 -0.58 2.98 -14.16
N ARG A 125 -1.82 3.42 -14.40
CA ARG A 125 -2.11 4.67 -15.11
C ARG A 125 -1.66 5.90 -14.32
N LEU A 126 -1.94 5.97 -13.02
CA LEU A 126 -1.50 7.05 -12.14
C LEU A 126 0.04 7.14 -12.08
N GLN A 127 0.72 5.99 -12.06
CA GLN A 127 2.19 5.97 -12.15
C GLN A 127 2.69 6.57 -13.45
N SER A 128 2.14 6.14 -14.58
CA SER A 128 2.50 6.68 -15.89
C SER A 128 2.24 8.19 -15.98
N VAL A 129 1.13 8.67 -15.41
CA VAL A 129 0.81 10.11 -15.36
C VAL A 129 1.89 10.88 -14.60
N LEU A 130 2.26 10.46 -13.39
CA LEU A 130 3.30 11.13 -12.59
C LEU A 130 4.66 11.12 -13.29
N GLU A 131 5.03 10.00 -13.90
CA GLU A 131 6.30 9.84 -14.64
C GLU A 131 6.36 10.77 -15.87
N ARG A 132 5.21 11.13 -16.47
CA ARG A 132 5.13 12.14 -17.56
C ARG A 132 5.35 13.58 -17.09
N PHE A 133 5.14 13.89 -15.80
CA PHE A 133 5.48 15.20 -15.24
C PHE A 133 6.96 15.30 -14.90
N SER A 134 7.51 14.26 -14.25
CA SER A 134 8.93 14.18 -13.87
C SER A 134 9.25 12.77 -13.34
N GLU A 135 10.47 12.28 -13.59
CA GLU A 135 10.98 11.06 -12.95
C GLU A 135 11.04 11.18 -11.42
N GLN A 136 11.13 12.41 -10.90
CA GLN A 136 11.12 12.71 -9.47
C GLN A 136 9.74 13.07 -8.93
N ALA A 137 8.65 12.99 -9.71
CA ALA A 137 7.33 13.43 -9.28
C ALA A 137 6.85 12.73 -7.98
N PHE A 138 7.23 11.47 -7.76
CA PHE A 138 6.96 10.73 -6.52
C PHE A 138 7.66 11.32 -5.28
N ASN A 139 8.84 11.94 -5.45
CA ASN A 139 9.53 12.65 -4.35
C ASN A 139 8.76 13.92 -3.94
N HIS A 140 7.96 14.48 -4.84
CA HIS A 140 7.10 15.63 -4.58
C HIS A 140 5.65 15.22 -4.26
N SER A 141 5.38 13.93 -4.02
CA SER A 141 4.02 13.41 -3.83
C SER A 141 3.67 13.11 -2.38
N LEU A 142 2.40 13.33 -2.02
CA LEU A 142 1.77 12.91 -0.76
C LEU A 142 0.48 12.13 -1.05
N VAL A 143 0.33 10.95 -0.45
CA VAL A 143 -0.88 10.12 -0.61
C VAL A 143 -1.94 10.50 0.41
N LEU A 144 -3.14 10.84 -0.03
CA LEU A 144 -4.30 11.13 0.82
C LEU A 144 -5.34 10.01 0.67
N ILE A 145 -5.61 9.28 1.74
CA ILE A 145 -6.50 8.13 1.73
C ILE A 145 -7.88 8.53 2.25
N SER A 146 -8.89 8.44 1.39
CA SER A 146 -10.30 8.67 1.75
C SER A 146 -10.86 7.56 2.63
N THR A 147 -11.83 7.90 3.48
CA THR A 147 -12.66 6.90 4.16
C THR A 147 -13.70 6.29 3.22
N PRO A 148 -14.04 5.00 3.39
CA PRO A 148 -15.12 4.35 2.64
C PRO A 148 -16.48 5.03 2.87
N GLN A 149 -17.39 4.94 1.90
CA GLN A 149 -18.77 5.40 2.05
C GLN A 149 -19.60 4.56 3.04
N ALA A 150 -19.16 3.34 3.37
CA ALA A 150 -19.83 2.45 4.32
C ALA A 150 -18.97 2.26 5.59
N GLU A 151 -19.37 2.89 6.70
CA GLU A 151 -18.70 2.74 7.99
C GLU A 151 -18.92 1.33 8.56
N THR A 152 -18.05 0.39 8.19
CA THR A 152 -17.93 -0.89 8.89
C THR A 152 -16.72 -0.85 9.83
N PRO A 153 -16.89 -1.16 11.13
CA PRO A 153 -15.76 -1.26 12.07
C PRO A 153 -14.77 -2.33 11.58
N GLY A 154 -13.47 -2.00 11.57
CA GLY A 154 -12.40 -2.89 11.09
C GLY A 154 -12.10 -2.81 9.59
N PHE A 155 -12.87 -2.03 8.80
CA PHE A 155 -12.53 -1.80 7.38
C PHE A 155 -11.24 -0.99 7.22
N MET A 156 -10.91 -0.14 8.21
CA MET A 156 -9.67 0.64 8.20
C MET A 156 -8.38 -0.20 8.31
N GLU A 157 -8.43 -1.36 8.96
CA GLU A 157 -7.26 -2.24 9.08
C GLU A 157 -6.99 -3.01 7.79
N LYS A 158 -7.99 -3.11 6.90
CA LYS A 158 -7.96 -3.91 5.68
C LYS A 158 -7.20 -3.24 4.52
N TYR A 159 -7.17 -1.91 4.44
CA TYR A 159 -6.46 -1.19 3.37
C TYR A 159 -4.94 -1.09 3.58
N LYS A 160 -4.43 -1.31 4.79
CA LYS A 160 -2.98 -1.40 5.02
C LYS A 160 -2.36 -2.59 4.28
N GLU A 161 -3.20 -3.58 3.94
CA GLU A 161 -2.83 -4.76 3.15
C GLU A 161 -3.19 -4.63 1.66
N ASP A 162 -3.83 -3.54 1.23
CA ASP A 162 -4.16 -3.30 -0.17
C ASP A 162 -2.87 -3.11 -1.00
N PRO A 163 -2.54 -4.03 -1.93
CA PRO A 163 -1.28 -3.98 -2.67
C PRO A 163 -1.12 -2.72 -3.53
N GLN A 164 -2.22 -2.17 -4.06
CA GLN A 164 -2.23 -1.02 -4.95
C GLN A 164 -1.86 0.25 -4.18
N ILE A 165 -2.55 0.52 -3.08
CA ILE A 165 -2.31 1.70 -2.23
C ILE A 165 -0.96 1.60 -1.55
N ARG A 166 -0.60 0.42 -1.02
CA ARG A 166 0.70 0.20 -0.38
C ARG A 166 1.85 0.52 -1.34
N ASN A 167 1.72 0.15 -2.61
CA ASN A 167 2.71 0.48 -3.62
C ASN A 167 2.86 2.01 -3.82
N MET A 168 1.75 2.76 -3.84
CA MET A 168 1.78 4.22 -3.93
C MET A 168 2.44 4.86 -2.73
N ILE A 169 2.14 4.38 -1.52
CA ILE A 169 2.79 4.82 -0.28
C ILE A 169 4.29 4.56 -0.33
N ILE A 170 4.72 3.37 -0.77
CA ILE A 170 6.14 3.02 -0.91
C ILE A 170 6.83 3.95 -1.91
N LYS A 171 6.24 4.17 -3.10
CA LYS A 171 6.81 5.08 -4.11
C LYS A 171 6.92 6.53 -3.58
N CYS A 172 5.97 6.97 -2.75
CA CYS A 172 5.99 8.31 -2.14
C CYS A 172 6.79 8.38 -0.83
N LYS A 173 7.81 7.52 -0.62
CA LYS A 173 8.67 7.50 0.59
C LYS A 173 7.87 7.42 1.91
N TYR A 174 6.78 6.65 1.93
CA TYR A 174 5.87 6.51 3.08
C TYR A 174 5.15 7.78 3.51
N ARG A 175 5.07 8.81 2.64
CA ARG A 175 4.29 10.02 2.90
C ARG A 175 2.82 9.77 2.58
N TYR A 176 2.00 9.57 3.62
CA TYR A 176 0.55 9.50 3.48
C TYR A 176 -0.19 10.11 4.68
N LEU A 177 -1.43 10.54 4.46
CA LEU A 177 -2.37 10.98 5.50
C LEU A 177 -3.76 10.39 5.24
N HIS A 178 -4.55 10.28 6.31
CA HIS A 178 -5.96 9.93 6.23
C HIS A 178 -6.80 11.20 6.13
N LEU A 179 -7.80 11.22 5.24
CA LEU A 179 -8.70 12.37 5.12
C LEU A 179 -9.68 12.49 6.31
N LYS A 180 -9.89 11.42 7.09
CA LYS A 180 -10.73 11.46 8.29
C LYS A 180 -10.10 12.37 9.33
N ASN A 181 -10.82 13.40 9.75
CA ASN A 181 -10.39 14.38 10.76
C ASN A 181 -9.11 15.14 10.35
N LEU A 182 -8.80 15.23 9.06
CA LEU A 182 -7.63 15.97 8.60
C LEU A 182 -7.88 17.48 8.68
N GLU A 183 -7.07 18.17 9.45
CA GLU A 183 -7.13 19.63 9.55
C GLU A 183 -6.32 20.30 8.43
N SER A 184 -6.78 21.46 7.97
CA SER A 184 -6.09 22.24 6.92
C SER A 184 -4.64 22.57 7.31
N GLU A 185 -4.39 22.89 8.58
CA GLU A 185 -3.05 23.23 9.07
C GLU A 185 -2.08 22.04 9.03
N GLU A 186 -2.56 20.83 9.36
CA GLU A 186 -1.75 19.61 9.29
C GLU A 186 -1.35 19.31 7.84
N LEU A 187 -2.32 19.37 6.91
CA LEU A 187 -2.07 19.14 5.49
C LEU A 187 -1.08 20.16 4.92
N LEU A 188 -1.27 21.45 5.21
CA LEU A 188 -0.40 22.51 4.72
C LEU A 188 1.02 22.42 5.29
N THR A 189 1.15 22.04 6.56
CA THR A 189 2.47 21.78 7.18
C THR A 189 3.21 20.66 6.45
N ARG A 190 2.52 19.58 6.06
CA ARG A 190 3.13 18.49 5.29
C ARG A 190 3.48 18.88 3.87
N VAL A 191 2.66 19.70 3.22
CA VAL A 191 2.98 20.26 1.90
C VAL A 191 4.24 21.14 1.97
N GLU A 192 4.35 22.03 2.94
CA GLU A 192 5.55 22.86 3.14
C GLU A 192 6.80 22.03 3.42
N GLN A 193 6.67 20.96 4.21
CA GLN A 193 7.77 20.05 4.52
C GLN A 193 8.30 19.35 3.26
N ILE A 194 7.41 18.83 2.41
CA ILE A 194 7.81 18.17 1.15
C ILE A 194 8.56 19.14 0.24
N VAL A 195 8.13 20.39 0.20
CA VAL A 195 8.81 21.42 -0.60
C VAL A 195 10.22 21.68 -0.04
N LYS A 196 10.38 21.84 1.27
CA LYS A 196 11.68 22.07 1.91
C LYS A 196 12.65 20.89 1.70
N GLU A 197 12.18 19.67 1.94
CA GLU A 197 12.98 18.44 1.81
C GLU A 197 13.56 18.28 0.40
N ASN A 198 12.79 18.59 -0.65
CA ASN A 198 13.24 18.43 -2.03
C ASN A 198 14.09 19.61 -2.55
N ILE A 199 14.09 20.77 -1.88
CA ILE A 199 14.98 21.90 -2.20
C ILE A 199 16.40 21.63 -1.64
N GLU A 200 16.49 21.06 -0.45
CA GLU A 200 17.77 20.77 0.21
C GLU A 200 18.53 19.62 -0.48
N GLU A 201 17.83 18.67 -1.12
CA GLU A 201 18.44 17.56 -1.90
C GLU A 201 19.19 18.05 -3.17
N HIS A 202 18.92 19.27 -3.67
CA HIS A 202 19.47 19.83 -4.91
C HIS A 202 20.66 20.80 -4.74
N ARG A 203 21.11 21.08 -3.51
CA ARG A 203 22.34 21.85 -3.26
C ARG A 203 23.47 20.91 -2.84
N SER A 204 24.36 20.57 -3.77
CA SER A 204 25.65 19.97 -3.44
C SER A 204 26.50 20.94 -2.57
N PRO A 205 27.34 20.43 -1.65
CA PRO A 205 28.02 21.25 -0.67
C PRO A 205 29.25 21.92 -1.29
N GLN A 206 29.18 23.21 -1.55
CA GLN A 206 30.36 24.07 -1.63
C GLN A 206 30.19 25.23 -0.66
N GLY A 207 31.25 25.43 0.14
CA GLY A 207 31.24 26.22 1.35
C GLY A 207 30.86 27.68 1.16
N ASN A 208 30.26 28.24 2.20
CA ASN A 208 30.96 29.16 3.07
C ASN A 208 30.26 29.22 4.42
N GLN A 209 31.06 29.31 5.48
CA GLN A 209 30.62 29.72 6.80
C GLN A 209 30.20 31.17 6.72
N GLU A 210 29.01 31.51 7.20
CA GLU A 210 28.75 32.79 7.82
C GLU A 210 27.57 32.64 8.79
N GLU A 211 27.81 33.08 10.02
CA GLU A 211 26.89 33.09 11.13
C GLU A 211 25.75 34.06 10.83
N ASP A 212 24.48 33.63 10.98
CA ASP A 212 23.38 34.58 11.14
C ASP A 212 22.57 34.29 12.40
N THR A 213 22.54 35.33 13.22
CA THR A 213 21.86 35.46 14.50
C THR A 213 20.44 35.93 14.28
N GLY A 214 19.48 35.23 14.88
CA GLY A 214 18.26 35.87 15.39
C GLY A 214 16.94 35.34 14.87
N LEU A 215 16.19 34.75 15.80
CA LEU A 215 14.73 34.63 15.82
C LEU A 215 14.11 33.55 14.92
N THR A 216 14.55 32.32 15.09
CA THR A 216 13.63 31.17 15.04
C THR A 216 13.13 30.89 16.46
N MET A 217 11.83 31.04 16.71
CA MET A 217 11.18 30.24 17.74
C MET A 217 11.16 28.80 17.22
N THR A 218 12.25 28.07 17.46
CA THR A 218 12.35 26.63 17.25
C THR A 218 11.45 25.94 18.27
N LEU A 219 10.29 25.46 17.84
CA LEU A 219 9.71 24.28 18.47
C LEU A 219 10.75 23.16 18.27
N SER A 220 11.49 22.82 19.32
CA SER A 220 12.65 21.91 19.25
C SER A 220 12.22 20.57 18.64
N ALA A 221 12.86 20.15 17.55
CA ALA A 221 12.69 18.80 17.03
C ALA A 221 13.09 17.78 18.12
N LYS A 222 12.19 16.83 18.40
CA LYS A 222 12.37 15.80 19.42
C LYS A 222 13.60 14.95 19.09
N LYS A 223 14.51 14.75 20.06
CA LYS A 223 15.71 13.89 19.89
C LYS A 223 15.56 12.60 20.66
N ASN A 224 15.75 11.45 20.00
CA ASN A 224 15.71 10.13 20.64
C ASN A 224 17.13 9.62 20.91
N LEU A 225 17.50 9.45 22.18
CA LEU A 225 18.82 8.98 22.61
C LEU A 225 18.68 7.62 23.32
N VAL A 226 19.68 6.76 23.15
CA VAL A 226 19.72 5.44 23.79
C VAL A 226 20.88 5.40 24.77
N LEU A 227 20.62 5.02 26.02
CA LEU A 227 21.64 4.82 27.05
C LEU A 227 22.07 3.36 27.08
N CYS A 228 23.35 3.10 26.85
CA CYS A 228 23.96 1.77 26.83
C CYS A 228 25.06 1.65 27.90
N GLY A 229 25.34 0.43 28.36
CA GLY A 229 26.41 0.17 29.35
C GLY A 229 26.02 -0.88 30.38
N GLY A 230 27.00 -1.49 31.04
CA GLY A 230 26.82 -2.65 31.93
C GLY A 230 26.16 -2.29 33.27
N ARG A 231 26.19 -1.02 33.67
CA ARG A 231 25.76 -0.55 34.99
C ARG A 231 24.39 0.11 34.95
N GLY A 232 23.34 -0.63 35.33
CA GLY A 232 21.97 -0.14 35.38
C GLY A 232 21.78 1.08 36.30
N ALA A 233 22.41 1.07 37.48
CA ALA A 233 22.27 2.13 38.47
C ALA A 233 22.80 3.49 37.96
N GLU A 234 23.94 3.51 37.28
CA GLU A 234 24.53 4.72 36.70
C GLU A 234 23.67 5.28 35.56
N LYS A 235 23.10 4.41 34.71
CA LYS A 235 22.16 4.81 33.65
C LYS A 235 20.89 5.43 34.23
N SER A 236 20.29 4.80 35.24
CA SER A 236 19.08 5.36 35.89
C SER A 236 19.38 6.67 36.63
N SER A 237 20.56 6.80 37.25
CA SER A 237 21.03 8.05 37.87
C SER A 237 21.26 9.17 36.84
N LEU A 238 21.79 8.83 35.67
CA LEU A 238 21.94 9.76 34.54
C LEU A 238 20.58 10.22 34.00
N ILE A 239 19.60 9.32 33.87
CA ILE A 239 18.22 9.67 33.46
C ILE A 239 17.60 10.64 34.46
N GLN A 240 17.74 10.37 35.77
CA GLN A 240 17.23 11.25 36.82
C GLN A 240 17.90 12.63 36.78
N SER A 241 19.19 12.68 36.48
CA SER A 241 19.95 13.94 36.41
C SER A 241 19.66 14.75 35.14
N ILE A 242 19.36 14.07 34.02
CA ILE A 242 18.97 14.70 32.75
C ILE A 242 17.51 15.18 32.78
N LEU A 243 16.56 14.36 33.25
CA LEU A 243 15.12 14.64 33.18
C LEU A 243 14.50 15.17 34.50
N GLY A 244 15.25 15.18 35.60
CA GLY A 244 14.83 15.78 36.88
C GLY A 244 13.73 15.03 37.66
N GLY A 245 13.31 13.84 37.22
CA GLY A 245 12.22 13.05 37.85
C GLY A 245 12.66 11.66 38.35
N ALA A 246 11.87 11.05 39.25
CA ALA A 246 12.13 9.71 39.77
C ALA A 246 11.94 8.64 38.66
N ALA A 247 13.05 8.06 38.19
CA ALA A 247 13.01 6.98 37.20
C ALA A 247 12.64 5.65 37.89
N ALA A 248 11.52 5.04 37.48
CA ALA A 248 11.17 3.68 37.91
C ALA A 248 12.08 2.68 37.18
N HIS A 249 13.03 2.08 37.91
CA HIS A 249 13.92 1.06 37.36
C HIS A 249 13.18 -0.29 37.28
N SER A 250 12.95 -0.78 36.07
CA SER A 250 12.43 -2.13 35.81
C SER A 250 13.57 -2.98 35.24
N PRO A 251 14.24 -3.82 36.05
CA PRO A 251 15.38 -4.59 35.58
C PRO A 251 14.94 -5.55 34.46
N GLY A 252 15.56 -5.41 33.29
CA GLY A 252 15.38 -6.35 32.16
C GLY A 252 14.44 -5.90 31.03
N GLN A 253 13.83 -4.71 31.11
CA GLN A 253 12.99 -4.17 30.03
C GLN A 253 13.53 -2.83 29.52
N CYS A 254 13.39 -2.56 28.21
CA CYS A 254 13.67 -1.24 27.66
C CYS A 254 12.59 -0.25 28.10
N VAL A 255 12.98 0.83 28.78
CA VAL A 255 12.07 1.86 29.27
C VAL A 255 12.34 3.18 28.55
N LYS A 256 11.27 3.82 28.06
CA LYS A 256 11.33 5.12 27.40
C LYS A 256 10.94 6.21 28.39
N HIS A 257 11.84 7.17 28.60
CA HIS A 257 11.65 8.36 29.40
C HIS A 257 11.62 9.59 28.50
N GLN A 258 10.77 10.55 28.81
CA GLN A 258 10.63 11.79 28.03
C GLN A 258 10.59 12.97 28.98
N GLY A 259 11.20 14.07 28.56
CA GLY A 259 11.13 15.33 29.27
C GLY A 259 11.84 16.43 28.52
N GLU A 260 11.72 17.63 29.06
CA GLU A 260 12.37 18.82 28.53
C GLU A 260 13.70 19.05 29.22
N VAL A 261 14.77 19.20 28.43
CA VAL A 261 16.12 19.44 28.93
C VAL A 261 16.67 20.65 28.19
N CYS A 262 17.02 21.70 28.92
CA CYS A 262 17.56 22.95 28.34
C CYS A 262 16.69 23.54 27.21
N GLY A 263 15.36 23.49 27.34
CA GLY A 263 14.42 24.01 26.34
C GLY A 263 14.15 23.07 25.15
N ARG A 264 14.58 21.80 25.24
CA ARG A 264 14.48 20.82 24.15
C ARG A 264 13.78 19.54 24.59
N TRP A 265 12.93 19.00 23.72
CA TRP A 265 12.23 17.75 23.99
C TRP A 265 13.13 16.54 23.70
N VAL A 266 13.52 15.80 24.74
CA VAL A 266 14.41 14.65 24.64
C VAL A 266 13.68 13.38 25.06
N SER A 267 13.88 12.31 24.30
CA SER A 267 13.45 10.96 24.64
C SER A 267 14.67 10.09 24.93
N LEU A 268 14.81 9.63 26.17
CA LEU A 268 15.87 8.70 26.59
C LEU A 268 15.31 7.28 26.64
N VAL A 269 15.96 6.32 26.00
CA VAL A 269 15.62 4.89 26.13
C VAL A 269 16.76 4.18 26.86
N GLU A 270 16.46 3.55 27.99
CA GLU A 270 17.43 2.74 28.71
C GLU A 270 17.55 1.36 28.07
N LEU A 271 18.74 1.01 27.58
CA LEU A 271 19.05 -0.35 27.12
C LEU A 271 19.57 -1.18 28.30
N PRO A 272 18.92 -2.30 28.67
CA PRO A 272 19.41 -3.20 29.71
C PRO A 272 20.79 -3.78 29.36
N ALA A 273 21.57 -4.17 30.37
CA ALA A 273 22.84 -4.86 30.13
C ALA A 273 22.63 -6.12 29.28
N LEU A 274 23.37 -6.27 28.19
CA LEU A 274 23.27 -7.35 27.20
C LEU A 274 24.20 -8.52 27.52
N SER A 275 25.31 -8.26 28.21
CA SER A 275 26.29 -9.24 28.66
C SER A 275 25.65 -10.31 29.55
N GLY A 276 26.02 -11.57 29.33
CA GLY A 276 25.50 -12.72 30.09
C GLY A 276 24.08 -13.17 29.72
N LYS A 277 23.42 -12.55 28.73
CA LYS A 277 22.10 -12.98 28.24
C LYS A 277 22.21 -13.86 26.98
N PRO A 278 21.24 -14.78 26.75
CA PRO A 278 21.18 -15.53 25.51
C PRO A 278 20.91 -14.61 24.31
N LEU A 279 21.42 -14.99 23.14
CA LEU A 279 21.38 -14.18 21.91
C LEU A 279 19.94 -13.74 21.56
N GLU A 280 18.95 -14.60 21.73
CA GLU A 280 17.54 -14.30 21.48
C GLU A 280 17.02 -13.15 22.35
N ALA A 281 17.39 -13.13 23.63
CA ALA A 281 16.99 -12.08 24.56
C ALA A 281 17.70 -10.75 24.24
N VAL A 282 18.97 -10.82 23.84
CA VAL A 282 19.74 -9.66 23.36
C VAL A 282 19.08 -9.05 22.12
N MET A 283 18.70 -9.88 21.13
CA MET A 283 18.02 -9.41 19.93
C MET A 283 16.66 -8.77 20.23
N GLN A 284 15.86 -9.37 21.12
CA GLN A 284 14.57 -8.81 21.52
C GLN A 284 14.71 -7.45 22.22
N GLN A 285 15.69 -7.30 23.12
CA GLN A 285 15.94 -6.04 23.83
C GLN A 285 16.41 -4.94 22.87
N CYS A 286 17.34 -5.23 21.97
CA CYS A 286 17.81 -4.26 20.98
C CYS A 286 16.70 -3.84 20.00
N LEU A 287 15.88 -4.79 19.52
CA LEU A 287 14.76 -4.49 18.65
C LEU A 287 13.66 -3.68 19.36
N SER A 288 13.38 -4.02 20.63
CA SER A 288 12.46 -3.26 21.48
C SER A 288 12.94 -1.83 21.67
N CYS A 289 14.22 -1.63 21.97
CA CYS A 289 14.85 -0.32 22.12
C CYS A 289 14.69 0.55 20.86
N ILE A 290 15.01 0.01 19.68
CA ILE A 290 14.87 0.74 18.41
C ILE A 290 13.40 1.06 18.12
N SER A 291 12.50 0.10 18.38
CA SER A 291 11.07 0.27 18.12
C SER A 291 10.43 1.35 19.00
N LEU A 292 10.91 1.50 20.24
CA LEU A 292 10.49 2.59 21.13
C LEU A 292 10.89 3.98 20.60
N CYS A 293 11.87 4.06 19.71
CA CYS A 293 12.32 5.29 19.05
C CYS A 293 11.65 5.55 17.68
N GLY A 294 10.69 4.72 17.25
CA GLY A 294 10.01 4.90 15.94
C GLY A 294 9.00 6.06 15.91
N PRO A 295 8.74 6.70 14.74
CA PRO A 295 9.35 6.48 13.40
C PRO A 295 10.64 7.28 13.14
N GLU A 296 11.01 8.18 14.05
CA GLU A 296 12.14 9.12 13.89
C GLU A 296 13.52 8.46 14.09
N GLY A 297 13.57 7.25 14.66
CA GLY A 297 14.79 6.47 14.89
C GLY A 297 15.71 7.04 15.98
N VAL A 298 16.83 6.38 16.22
CA VAL A 298 17.80 6.75 17.27
C VAL A 298 18.78 7.79 16.73
N HIS A 299 18.89 8.93 17.41
CA HIS A 299 19.74 10.05 17.04
C HIS A 299 21.15 9.94 17.59
N ALA A 300 21.32 9.37 18.80
CA ALA A 300 22.63 9.07 19.37
C ALA A 300 22.55 7.93 20.39
N PHE A 301 23.65 7.22 20.53
CA PHE A 301 23.91 6.26 21.60
C PHE A 301 24.84 6.89 22.62
N ILE A 302 24.55 6.75 23.91
CA ILE A 302 25.38 7.24 25.00
C ILE A 302 25.87 6.01 25.76
N LEU A 303 27.16 5.72 25.67
CA LEU A 303 27.80 4.63 26.38
C LEU A 303 28.28 5.12 27.74
N VAL A 304 27.64 4.67 28.82
CA VAL A 304 27.95 5.06 30.19
C VAL A 304 28.97 4.09 30.79
N LEU A 305 30.11 4.63 31.23
CA LEU A 305 31.24 3.89 31.80
C LEU A 305 31.75 4.61 33.07
N PRO A 306 32.32 3.89 34.05
CA PRO A 306 32.96 4.50 35.21
C PRO A 306 34.35 5.06 34.86
N VAL A 307 34.82 6.03 35.64
CA VAL A 307 36.20 6.53 35.55
C VAL A 307 37.14 5.56 36.26
N GLY A 308 37.79 4.70 35.48
CA GLY A 308 38.72 3.66 35.95
C GLY A 308 39.07 2.65 34.84
N PRO A 309 39.90 1.62 35.12
CA PRO A 309 40.16 0.56 34.17
C PRO A 309 38.86 -0.22 33.88
N LEU A 310 38.58 -0.47 32.60
CA LEU A 310 37.41 -1.25 32.19
C LEU A 310 37.49 -2.66 32.77
N THR A 311 36.40 -3.13 33.38
CA THR A 311 36.31 -4.52 33.81
C THR A 311 36.04 -5.44 32.61
N ASP A 312 36.35 -6.73 32.72
CA ASP A 312 36.01 -7.72 31.69
C ASP A 312 34.51 -7.70 31.34
N GLN A 313 33.66 -7.34 32.31
CA GLN A 313 32.23 -7.18 32.11
C GLN A 313 31.89 -5.97 31.22
N ASP A 314 32.57 -4.83 31.44
CA ASP A 314 32.37 -3.62 30.63
C ASP A 314 32.85 -3.82 29.19
N GLN A 315 33.98 -4.54 29.03
CA GLN A 315 34.49 -4.92 27.71
C GLN A 315 33.54 -5.90 27.00
N ALA A 316 33.04 -6.92 27.70
CA ALA A 316 32.07 -7.86 27.14
C ALA A 316 30.76 -7.19 26.75
N GLU A 317 30.26 -6.24 27.56
CA GLU A 317 29.08 -5.45 27.24
C GLU A 317 29.29 -4.61 25.97
N LEU A 318 30.43 -3.94 25.89
CA LEU A 318 30.80 -3.12 24.74
C LEU A 318 30.92 -3.95 23.47
N GLU A 319 31.63 -5.09 23.52
CA GLU A 319 31.74 -6.02 22.40
C GLU A 319 30.35 -6.50 21.97
N MET A 320 29.47 -6.84 22.90
CA MET A 320 28.09 -7.26 22.62
C MET A 320 27.25 -6.16 21.96
N ILE A 321 27.36 -4.91 22.40
CA ILE A 321 26.67 -3.77 21.77
C ILE A 321 27.19 -3.54 20.35
N LEU A 322 28.51 -3.49 20.18
CA LEU A 322 29.15 -3.24 18.88
C LEU A 322 28.90 -4.37 17.88
N ASP A 323 28.95 -5.61 18.37
CA ASP A 323 28.59 -6.77 17.59
C ASP A 323 27.11 -6.64 17.21
N THR A 324 26.20 -6.54 18.18
CA THR A 324 24.73 -6.56 17.95
C THR A 324 24.22 -5.43 17.07
N PHE A 325 24.66 -4.18 17.25
CA PHE A 325 24.19 -3.04 16.43
C PHE A 325 25.07 -2.79 15.18
N GLY A 326 26.19 -3.49 15.05
CA GLY A 326 27.11 -3.37 13.91
C GLY A 326 27.99 -2.12 13.95
N ALA A 327 29.01 -2.08 13.09
CA ALA A 327 30.05 -1.04 13.11
C ALA A 327 29.52 0.41 12.94
N ARG A 328 28.35 0.58 12.33
CA ARG A 328 27.73 1.90 12.09
C ARG A 328 27.32 2.60 13.40
N VAL A 329 27.09 1.84 14.49
CA VAL A 329 26.75 2.41 15.80
C VAL A 329 27.88 3.28 16.36
N ARG A 330 29.15 2.97 16.03
CA ARG A 330 30.32 3.74 16.48
C ARG A 330 30.27 5.19 16.04
N GLY A 331 29.78 5.43 14.83
CA GLY A 331 29.62 6.77 14.27
C GLY A 331 28.59 7.63 15.00
N LEU A 332 27.71 7.01 15.81
CA LEU A 332 26.61 7.66 16.51
C LEU A 332 26.72 7.52 18.04
N THR A 333 27.86 7.03 18.54
CA THR A 333 28.08 6.81 19.97
C THR A 333 28.91 7.94 20.58
N VAL A 334 28.41 8.48 21.70
CA VAL A 334 29.15 9.34 22.63
C VAL A 334 29.56 8.50 23.83
N VAL A 335 30.84 8.52 24.20
CA VAL A 335 31.34 7.83 25.39
C VAL A 335 31.26 8.77 26.58
N LEU A 336 30.61 8.33 27.65
CA LEU A 336 30.42 9.09 28.88
C LEU A 336 31.13 8.40 30.04
N LEU A 337 32.17 9.04 30.56
CA LEU A 337 32.94 8.58 31.71
C LEU A 337 32.44 9.28 32.97
N THR A 338 31.90 8.50 33.90
CA THR A 338 31.26 9.00 35.12
C THR A 338 32.25 9.04 36.29
N VAL A 339 32.40 10.21 36.93
CA VAL A 339 33.24 10.40 38.12
C VAL A 339 32.36 10.37 39.38
N GLU A 340 32.60 9.42 40.29
CA GLU A 340 32.02 9.44 41.63
C GLU A 340 32.99 10.16 42.60
N SER A 341 32.92 11.49 42.74
CA SER A 341 33.33 12.25 43.97
C SER A 341 33.24 13.77 43.80
N ASP A 342 32.87 14.47 44.88
CA ASP A 342 32.81 15.94 45.04
C ASP A 342 34.20 16.58 45.26
N SER A 343 35.26 16.12 44.58
CA SER A 343 36.62 16.67 44.77
C SER A 343 36.96 17.69 43.69
N ASP A 344 37.42 18.86 44.14
CA ASP A 344 37.78 20.05 43.36
C ASP A 344 38.50 19.80 42.03
N SER A 345 38.32 20.76 41.14
CA SER A 345 38.70 20.94 39.72
C SER A 345 40.16 20.68 39.30
N VAL A 346 40.92 19.88 40.03
CA VAL A 346 42.36 19.61 39.80
C VAL A 346 42.64 18.14 39.38
N SER A 347 41.69 17.21 39.51
CA SER A 347 41.87 15.79 39.14
C SER A 347 41.42 15.44 37.71
N ALA A 348 40.52 16.19 37.09
CA ALA A 348 40.01 15.91 35.73
C ALA A 348 41.11 15.96 34.64
N VAL A 349 42.15 16.78 34.85
CA VAL A 349 43.29 16.88 33.91
C VAL A 349 44.33 15.79 34.14
N ASN A 350 44.48 15.27 35.37
CA ASN A 350 45.46 14.23 35.67
C ASN A 350 44.94 12.80 35.38
N ILE A 351 43.62 12.58 35.36
CA ILE A 351 43.03 11.31 34.94
C ILE A 351 43.26 11.04 33.44
N SER A 352 43.43 12.10 32.62
CA SER A 352 43.76 11.96 31.19
C SER A 352 45.09 11.25 30.90
N LYS A 353 45.99 11.15 31.90
CA LYS A 353 47.31 10.50 31.76
C LYS A 353 47.36 9.06 32.27
N GLU A 354 46.38 8.62 33.05
CA GLU A 354 46.32 7.26 33.63
C GLU A 354 45.08 6.47 33.21
N THR A 355 44.29 6.96 32.25
CA THR A 355 43.28 6.14 31.58
C THR A 355 43.95 4.97 30.87
N SER A 356 43.58 3.74 31.23
CA SER A 356 44.06 2.51 30.60
C SER A 356 43.94 2.61 29.07
N VAL A 357 44.95 2.10 28.35
CA VAL A 357 45.06 2.07 26.87
C VAL A 357 43.72 1.75 26.17
N ASN A 358 42.93 0.86 26.76
CA ASN A 358 41.65 0.38 26.22
C ASN A 358 40.55 1.47 26.15
N VAL A 359 40.51 2.42 27.10
CA VAL A 359 39.51 3.51 27.08
C VAL A 359 39.84 4.51 25.99
N GLN A 360 41.12 4.82 25.80
CA GLN A 360 41.57 5.74 24.76
C GLN A 360 41.31 5.15 23.36
N GLU A 361 41.61 3.87 23.14
CA GLU A 361 41.30 3.17 21.89
C GLU A 361 39.79 3.16 21.59
N LEU A 362 38.96 2.95 22.61
CA LEU A 362 37.51 3.02 22.48
C LEU A 362 37.04 4.42 22.05
N CYS A 363 37.55 5.47 22.71
CA CYS A 363 37.23 6.85 22.40
C CYS A 363 37.61 7.19 20.95
N GLU A 364 38.80 6.79 20.50
CA GLU A 364 39.25 6.94 19.10
C GLU A 364 38.35 6.17 18.14
N SER A 365 37.96 4.93 18.47
CA SER A 365 37.07 4.11 17.65
C SER A 365 35.66 4.71 17.49
N CYS A 366 35.23 5.51 18.47
CA CYS A 366 33.99 6.28 18.48
C CYS A 366 34.19 7.72 17.99
N GLY A 367 35.28 8.02 17.25
CA GLY A 367 35.52 9.31 16.62
C GLY A 367 36.06 10.40 17.57
N GLY A 368 36.68 10.01 18.68
CA GLY A 368 37.30 10.91 19.66
C GLY A 368 36.32 11.58 20.64
N ARG A 369 35.06 11.12 20.67
CA ARG A 369 33.96 11.80 21.39
C ARG A 369 33.76 11.19 22.77
N CYS A 370 34.57 11.65 23.73
CA CYS A 370 34.51 11.24 25.12
C CYS A 370 34.26 12.44 26.02
N LEU A 371 33.32 12.31 26.95
CA LEU A 371 33.00 13.32 27.95
C LEU A 371 33.22 12.75 29.36
N TYR A 372 33.91 13.51 30.20
CA TYR A 372 34.02 13.24 31.63
C TYR A 372 32.90 13.99 32.33
N LEU A 373 31.98 13.28 32.98
CA LEU A 373 30.79 13.86 33.58
C LEU A 373 30.64 13.43 35.03
N ASN A 374 30.56 14.41 35.92
CA ASN A 374 30.00 14.25 37.25
C ASN A 374 28.48 14.33 37.13
N ILE A 375 27.79 13.22 37.40
CA ILE A 375 26.34 13.09 37.24
C ILE A 375 25.56 14.12 38.10
N ARG A 376 26.21 14.69 39.12
CA ARG A 376 25.63 15.71 40.01
C ARG A 376 25.77 17.15 39.50
N ASP A 377 26.62 17.40 38.51
CA ASP A 377 26.86 18.73 37.96
C ASP A 377 25.94 19.03 36.77
N LYS A 378 24.99 19.95 36.98
CA LYS A 378 24.02 20.37 35.95
C LYS A 378 24.65 21.09 34.76
N GLN A 379 25.84 21.70 34.89
CA GLN A 379 26.50 22.37 33.77
C GLN A 379 27.08 21.36 32.77
N GLN A 380 27.64 20.25 33.26
CA GLN A 380 28.21 19.20 32.40
C GLN A 380 27.14 18.42 31.62
N VAL A 381 25.91 18.32 32.16
CA VAL A 381 24.76 17.77 31.41
C VAL A 381 24.44 18.62 30.17
N GLN A 382 24.66 19.94 30.22
CA GLN A 382 24.48 20.81 29.04
C GLN A 382 25.55 20.52 27.98
N GLU A 383 26.77 20.19 28.38
CA GLU A 383 27.85 19.81 27.45
C GLU A 383 27.54 18.50 26.73
N LEU A 384 26.96 17.51 27.43
CA LEU A 384 26.48 16.26 26.84
C LEU A 384 25.43 16.50 25.75
N ILE A 385 24.45 17.37 26.01
CA ILE A 385 23.40 17.68 25.03
C ILE A 385 23.98 18.43 23.82
N LYS A 386 24.90 19.38 24.03
CA LYS A 386 25.64 20.05 22.94
C LYS A 386 26.49 19.07 22.11
N ALA A 387 27.14 18.11 22.77
CA ALA A 387 27.92 17.09 22.07
C ALA A 387 27.05 16.16 21.23
N VAL A 388 25.84 15.83 21.68
CA VAL A 388 24.85 15.08 20.89
C VAL A 388 24.33 15.91 19.72
N GLU A 389 24.21 17.22 19.87
CA GLU A 389 23.73 18.13 18.82
C GLU A 389 24.71 18.24 17.66
N SER A 390 26.01 18.37 17.96
CA SER A 390 27.07 18.39 16.94
C SER A 390 27.11 17.12 16.10
N LEU A 391 26.58 15.99 16.61
CA LEU A 391 26.41 14.76 15.82
C LEU A 391 25.29 14.82 14.80
N THR A 392 24.31 15.69 15.04
CA THR A 392 23.11 15.80 14.22
C THR A 392 23.14 16.96 13.21
N GLU A 393 24.14 17.83 13.30
CA GLU A 393 24.29 19.04 12.45
C GLU A 393 24.87 18.75 11.05
N GLY A 394 25.34 17.52 10.76
CA GLY A 394 26.00 17.14 9.50
C GLY A 394 25.15 16.33 8.49
N GLY A 395 23.81 16.40 8.56
CA GLY A 395 22.91 15.53 7.79
C GLY A 395 22.61 14.23 8.54
N ALA A 396 21.33 14.02 8.85
CA ALA A 396 20.84 13.10 9.87
C ALA A 396 21.23 11.63 9.63
N ARG A 397 22.31 11.17 10.25
CA ARG A 397 22.60 9.74 10.43
C ARG A 397 21.79 9.22 11.61
N VAL A 398 20.52 8.93 11.37
CA VAL A 398 19.65 8.28 12.36
C VAL A 398 19.87 6.77 12.27
N PHE A 399 20.08 6.11 13.40
CA PHE A 399 20.09 4.65 13.45
C PHE A 399 18.66 4.12 13.47
N ASN A 400 18.27 3.43 12.39
CA ASN A 400 16.92 2.92 12.19
C ASN A 400 16.88 1.39 12.19
N LYS A 401 15.66 0.84 12.08
CA LYS A 401 15.44 -0.61 12.07
C LYS A 401 16.11 -1.31 10.88
N ASP A 402 16.20 -0.65 9.74
CA ASP A 402 16.81 -1.23 8.53
C ASP A 402 18.33 -1.38 8.70
N MET A 403 19.00 -0.37 9.27
CA MET A 403 20.42 -0.43 9.62
C MET A 403 20.73 -1.55 10.61
N PHE A 404 19.82 -1.80 11.56
CA PHE A 404 19.94 -2.93 12.48
C PHE A 404 19.85 -4.28 11.76
N MET A 405 18.91 -4.42 10.81
CA MET A 405 18.75 -5.62 10.00
C MET A 405 19.95 -5.85 9.07
N GLU A 406 20.49 -4.79 8.45
CA GLU A 406 21.72 -4.85 7.64
C GLU A 406 22.91 -5.38 8.47
N ALA A 407 23.09 -4.90 9.71
CA ALA A 407 24.14 -5.39 10.60
C ALA A 407 24.00 -6.89 10.90
N GLN A 408 22.77 -7.41 11.06
CA GLN A 408 22.55 -8.85 11.25
C GLN A 408 22.89 -9.65 9.99
N ILE A 409 22.58 -9.10 8.80
CA ILE A 409 22.92 -9.74 7.52
C ILE A 409 24.44 -9.80 7.34
N GLU A 410 25.16 -8.71 7.65
CA GLU A 410 26.63 -8.67 7.58
C GLU A 410 27.28 -9.69 8.52
N LYS A 411 26.76 -9.91 9.73
CA LYS A 411 27.24 -10.97 10.63
C LYS A 411 27.09 -12.37 10.06
N VAL A 412 25.93 -12.67 9.48
CA VAL A 412 25.65 -13.97 8.86
C VAL A 412 26.54 -14.21 7.63
N VAL A 413 26.98 -13.13 6.97
CA VAL A 413 27.96 -13.18 5.86
C VAL A 413 29.40 -13.35 6.39
N LYS A 414 29.80 -12.63 7.44
CA LYS A 414 31.15 -12.68 8.04
C LYS A 414 31.45 -13.98 8.79
N HIS A 415 30.46 -14.62 9.42
CA HIS A 415 30.67 -15.94 10.04
C HIS A 415 30.92 -17.10 9.05
N LYS A 416 30.88 -16.84 7.74
CA LYS A 416 31.37 -17.74 6.68
C LYS A 416 32.72 -17.33 6.08
N GLU A 417 33.33 -16.25 6.57
CA GLU A 417 34.59 -15.71 6.07
C GLU A 417 35.53 -15.37 7.24
N THR A 418 36.29 -16.35 7.74
CA THR A 418 37.47 -16.05 8.57
C THR A 418 38.59 -15.46 7.69
N PRO A 419 39.20 -14.32 8.06
CA PRO A 419 40.19 -13.64 7.23
C PRO A 419 41.60 -14.20 7.47
N GLU A 420 42.17 -14.92 6.51
CA GLU A 420 43.61 -15.18 6.49
C GLU A 420 44.37 -13.96 5.97
N LYS A 421 44.93 -13.18 6.90
CA LYS A 421 46.16 -12.42 6.68
C LYS A 421 47.35 -13.38 6.86
N SER A 422 48.37 -13.18 6.03
CA SER A 422 49.68 -13.86 5.95
C SER A 422 49.70 -15.17 5.12
N LEU A 423 50.26 -15.05 3.90
CA LEU A 423 50.83 -16.18 3.17
C LEU A 423 52.03 -16.75 3.94
N SER A 424 51.96 -18.03 4.32
CA SER A 424 53.09 -18.98 4.27
C SER A 424 52.60 -20.43 4.48
N PRO A 425 53.34 -21.47 4.05
CA PRO A 425 53.68 -21.87 2.69
C PRO A 425 52.64 -22.87 2.13
N MET A 426 51.90 -22.48 1.08
CA MET A 426 50.84 -23.32 0.50
C MET A 426 51.39 -24.62 -0.10
N GLY A 427 50.97 -25.77 0.45
CA GLY A 427 51.30 -27.09 -0.09
C GLY A 427 50.73 -27.34 -1.50
N LEU A 428 51.47 -28.07 -2.33
CA LEU A 428 51.08 -28.47 -3.69
C LEU A 428 49.88 -29.44 -3.64
N ARG A 429 48.90 -29.27 -4.53
CA ARG A 429 47.64 -30.06 -4.55
C ARG A 429 47.47 -30.70 -5.92
N LEU A 430 47.56 -32.03 -5.97
CA LEU A 430 47.56 -32.84 -7.20
C LEU A 430 46.32 -33.73 -7.26
N VAL A 431 45.69 -33.83 -8.43
CA VAL A 431 44.58 -34.75 -8.69
C VAL A 431 45.02 -35.78 -9.71
N LEU A 432 44.88 -37.07 -9.39
CA LEU A 432 45.23 -38.16 -10.31
C LEU A 432 44.00 -38.64 -11.06
N ILE A 433 44.01 -38.53 -12.39
CA ILE A 433 42.89 -38.87 -13.27
C ILE A 433 43.34 -39.92 -14.28
N GLY A 434 42.48 -40.91 -14.55
CA GLY A 434 42.72 -41.91 -15.58
C GLY A 434 41.79 -43.10 -15.44
N LYS A 435 41.75 -43.96 -16.46
CA LYS A 435 40.90 -45.17 -16.46
C LYS A 435 41.29 -46.23 -15.43
N SER A 436 40.53 -47.31 -15.35
CA SER A 436 40.84 -48.44 -14.48
C SER A 436 42.17 -49.10 -14.91
N GLY A 437 43.04 -49.45 -13.96
CA GLY A 437 44.35 -50.05 -14.26
C GLY A 437 45.43 -49.11 -14.85
N SER A 438 45.17 -47.80 -14.95
CA SER A 438 46.15 -46.77 -15.41
C SER A 438 47.33 -46.53 -14.46
N GLY A 439 47.30 -47.13 -13.26
CA GLY A 439 48.37 -47.01 -12.27
C GLY A 439 48.21 -45.86 -11.27
N LYS A 440 47.03 -45.23 -11.14
CA LYS A 440 46.76 -44.12 -10.19
C LYS A 440 47.29 -44.37 -8.78
N SER A 441 46.88 -45.47 -8.13
CA SER A 441 47.33 -45.80 -6.77
C SER A 441 48.85 -46.02 -6.69
N ALA A 442 49.45 -46.64 -7.71
CA ALA A 442 50.90 -46.85 -7.76
C ALA A 442 51.65 -45.51 -7.91
N THR A 443 51.24 -44.67 -8.85
CA THR A 443 51.80 -43.33 -9.05
C THR A 443 51.61 -42.44 -7.81
N ALA A 444 50.46 -42.52 -7.13
CA ALA A 444 50.22 -41.80 -5.88
C ALA A 444 51.22 -42.20 -4.80
N ASN A 445 51.49 -43.50 -4.65
CA ASN A 445 52.46 -44.01 -3.70
C ASN A 445 53.89 -43.60 -4.06
N THR A 446 54.25 -43.60 -5.35
CA THR A 446 55.54 -43.13 -5.85
C THR A 446 55.74 -41.64 -5.52
N ILE A 447 54.75 -40.79 -5.84
CA ILE A 447 54.79 -39.35 -5.56
C ILE A 447 54.88 -39.07 -4.06
N LEU A 448 54.10 -39.79 -3.24
CA LEU A 448 54.12 -39.63 -1.79
C LEU A 448 55.30 -40.37 -1.14
N GLN A 449 56.12 -41.12 -1.89
CA GLN A 449 57.19 -41.99 -1.35
C GLN A 449 56.70 -42.81 -0.14
N MET A 450 55.47 -43.33 -0.20
CA MET A 450 54.78 -44.03 0.90
C MET A 450 53.68 -44.93 0.33
N LYS A 451 53.54 -46.15 0.87
CA LYS A 451 52.48 -47.08 0.48
C LYS A 451 51.17 -46.69 1.18
N CYS A 452 50.45 -45.74 0.59
CA CYS A 452 49.19 -45.19 1.13
C CYS A 452 47.95 -45.86 0.49
N PHE A 453 48.10 -46.29 -0.76
CA PHE A 453 47.03 -46.88 -1.56
C PHE A 453 47.43 -48.31 -1.93
N GLU A 454 46.55 -49.30 -1.75
CA GLU A 454 46.85 -50.67 -2.20
C GLU A 454 46.70 -50.77 -3.74
N PRO A 455 47.77 -51.07 -4.50
CA PRO A 455 47.65 -51.30 -5.93
C PRO A 455 47.07 -52.71 -6.15
N LYS A 456 45.76 -52.80 -6.33
CA LYS A 456 45.07 -54.09 -6.53
C LYS A 456 45.41 -54.67 -7.91
N LEU A 457 46.03 -55.85 -7.94
CA LEU A 457 46.34 -56.66 -9.14
C LEU A 457 45.19 -57.61 -9.54
N ALA A 458 44.06 -57.62 -8.82
CA ALA A 458 42.96 -58.58 -8.99
C ALA A 458 41.59 -57.92 -9.32
N PRO A 459 40.66 -58.62 -10.01
CA PRO A 459 39.38 -58.07 -10.49
C PRO A 459 38.33 -57.97 -9.36
N LYS A 460 38.65 -57.27 -8.27
CA LYS A 460 37.68 -56.86 -7.23
C LYS A 460 37.53 -55.35 -7.25
N LYS A 461 36.27 -54.90 -7.07
CA LYS A 461 35.75 -53.53 -7.22
C LYS A 461 36.80 -52.42 -7.04
N ALA A 462 36.86 -51.56 -8.06
CA ALA A 462 37.60 -50.30 -8.08
C ALA A 462 37.25 -49.41 -6.88
N ASN A 463 38.12 -48.46 -6.54
CA ASN A 463 37.84 -47.47 -5.51
C ASN A 463 36.54 -46.74 -5.86
N THR A 464 35.59 -46.73 -4.93
CA THR A 464 34.28 -46.09 -5.05
C THR A 464 34.24 -44.74 -4.33
N SER A 465 35.39 -44.12 -4.05
CA SER A 465 35.48 -42.79 -3.42
C SER A 465 36.80 -42.08 -3.66
N CYS A 466 36.75 -40.74 -3.71
CA CYS A 466 37.93 -39.88 -3.71
C CYS A 466 38.67 -39.97 -2.38
N GLU A 467 39.98 -40.21 -2.41
CA GLU A 467 40.83 -40.31 -1.21
C GLU A 467 41.94 -39.27 -1.26
N LYS A 468 42.09 -38.46 -0.20
CA LYS A 468 43.12 -37.42 -0.07
C LYS A 468 44.18 -37.87 0.92
N VAL A 469 45.45 -37.79 0.52
CA VAL A 469 46.60 -38.01 1.41
C VAL A 469 47.56 -36.84 1.30
N CYS A 470 48.08 -36.39 2.44
CA CYS A 470 49.04 -35.29 2.52
C CYS A 470 50.35 -35.79 3.12
N LYS A 471 51.49 -35.43 2.52
CA LYS A 471 52.81 -35.73 3.04
C LYS A 471 53.82 -34.66 2.62
N THR A 472 54.85 -34.48 3.43
CA THR A 472 56.03 -33.71 3.03
C THR A 472 56.96 -34.58 2.19
N VAL A 473 57.25 -34.16 0.96
CA VAL A 473 58.12 -34.83 -0.03
C VAL A 473 59.15 -33.80 -0.49
N GLU A 474 60.44 -34.13 -0.45
CA GLU A 474 61.54 -33.19 -0.79
C GLU A 474 61.43 -31.84 -0.04
N GLY A 475 61.02 -31.86 1.24
CA GLY A 475 60.83 -30.66 2.06
C GLY A 475 59.58 -29.83 1.77
N ARG A 476 58.70 -30.28 0.85
CA ARG A 476 57.47 -29.58 0.45
C ARG A 476 56.22 -30.35 0.83
N HIS A 477 55.19 -29.66 1.32
CA HIS A 477 53.88 -30.26 1.54
C HIS A 477 53.20 -30.58 0.20
N VAL A 478 52.88 -31.85 -0.03
CA VAL A 478 52.18 -32.34 -1.21
C VAL A 478 50.91 -33.07 -0.76
N ALA A 479 49.77 -32.65 -1.30
CA ALA A 479 48.47 -33.31 -1.17
C ALA A 479 48.11 -33.98 -2.50
N VAL A 480 47.89 -35.29 -2.48
CA VAL A 480 47.47 -36.07 -3.65
C VAL A 480 46.06 -36.59 -3.41
N VAL A 481 45.18 -36.35 -4.38
CA VAL A 481 43.83 -36.94 -4.41
C VAL A 481 43.78 -38.02 -5.47
N ASN A 482 43.53 -39.24 -5.02
CA ASN A 482 43.30 -40.40 -5.87
C ASN A 482 41.81 -40.47 -6.22
N THR A 483 41.47 -40.34 -7.50
CA THR A 483 40.08 -40.39 -7.96
C THR A 483 39.66 -41.81 -8.31
N PRO A 484 38.36 -42.15 -8.21
CA PRO A 484 37.83 -43.37 -8.82
C PRO A 484 38.07 -43.38 -10.34
N PRO A 485 38.05 -44.55 -11.00
CA PRO A 485 38.08 -44.63 -12.47
C PRO A 485 36.91 -43.87 -13.09
N LEU A 486 37.19 -43.02 -14.08
CA LEU A 486 36.21 -42.11 -14.67
C LEU A 486 35.11 -42.79 -15.52
N PHE A 487 35.32 -44.04 -15.94
CA PHE A 487 34.48 -44.73 -16.94
C PHE A 487 34.00 -46.12 -16.49
N ASP A 488 34.16 -46.47 -15.21
CA ASP A 488 33.61 -47.72 -14.65
C ASP A 488 32.11 -47.55 -14.28
N GLU A 489 31.34 -48.64 -14.21
CA GLU A 489 29.91 -48.63 -13.82
C GLU A 489 29.65 -48.01 -12.42
N SER A 490 30.69 -47.89 -11.58
CA SER A 490 30.66 -47.23 -10.28
C SER A 490 30.87 -45.71 -10.31
N PHE A 491 31.05 -45.11 -11.48
CA PHE A 491 31.33 -43.69 -11.60
C PHE A 491 30.10 -42.82 -11.27
N ASN A 492 30.19 -42.04 -10.19
CA ASN A 492 29.18 -41.06 -9.81
C ASN A 492 29.72 -39.63 -10.00
N PHE A 493 29.01 -38.79 -10.75
CA PHE A 493 29.36 -37.38 -10.94
C PHE A 493 29.45 -36.60 -9.62
N GLU A 494 28.68 -36.98 -8.60
CA GLU A 494 28.76 -36.37 -7.26
C GLU A 494 30.10 -36.65 -6.56
N GLU A 495 30.78 -37.74 -6.91
CA GLU A 495 32.02 -38.14 -6.26
C GLU A 495 33.21 -37.31 -6.76
N LEU A 496 33.25 -37.08 -8.07
CA LEU A 496 34.15 -36.07 -8.63
C LEU A 496 33.84 -34.70 -8.07
N SER A 497 32.58 -34.34 -7.79
CA SER A 497 32.22 -33.08 -7.11
C SER A 497 32.76 -33.02 -5.67
N LYS A 498 32.76 -34.14 -4.92
CA LYS A 498 33.37 -34.23 -3.58
C LYS A 498 34.90 -34.06 -3.61
N CYS A 499 35.57 -34.52 -4.68
CA CYS A 499 36.99 -34.26 -4.89
C CYS A 499 37.34 -32.75 -4.86
N PHE A 500 36.41 -31.86 -5.26
CA PHE A 500 36.60 -30.41 -5.20
C PHE A 500 36.62 -29.88 -3.76
N SER A 501 35.64 -30.32 -2.95
CA SER A 501 35.56 -29.92 -1.54
C SER A 501 36.81 -30.33 -0.75
N LEU A 502 37.46 -31.44 -1.12
CA LEU A 502 38.68 -31.93 -0.48
C LEU A 502 39.92 -31.08 -0.81
N LEU A 503 39.90 -30.27 -1.87
CA LEU A 503 41.07 -29.57 -2.41
C LEU A 503 41.01 -28.05 -2.36
N ALA A 504 40.06 -27.46 -1.63
CA ALA A 504 39.98 -26.01 -1.42
C ALA A 504 41.36 -25.42 -1.03
N PRO A 505 41.79 -24.30 -1.63
CA PRO A 505 41.08 -23.43 -2.59
C PRO A 505 41.01 -23.92 -4.06
N GLY A 506 41.49 -25.12 -4.40
CA GLY A 506 41.39 -25.71 -5.76
C GLY A 506 42.67 -26.47 -6.15
N PRO A 507 42.66 -27.38 -7.14
CA PRO A 507 43.85 -28.14 -7.53
C PRO A 507 44.93 -27.27 -8.19
N HIS A 508 46.21 -27.57 -7.92
CA HIS A 508 47.34 -26.92 -8.60
C HIS A 508 47.68 -27.61 -9.93
N ALA A 509 47.45 -28.93 -10.03
CA ALA A 509 47.68 -29.70 -11.24
C ALA A 509 46.77 -30.93 -11.31
N PHE A 510 46.33 -31.26 -12.53
CA PHE A 510 45.72 -32.53 -12.87
C PHE A 510 46.77 -33.42 -13.52
N LEU A 511 46.99 -34.62 -13.00
CA LEU A 511 47.85 -35.62 -13.62
C LEU A 511 46.95 -36.59 -14.38
N LEU A 512 47.06 -36.61 -15.71
CA LEU A 512 46.33 -37.54 -16.58
C LEU A 512 47.22 -38.77 -16.85
N LEU A 513 46.86 -39.93 -16.27
CA LEU A 513 47.67 -41.13 -16.30
C LEU A 513 47.34 -42.02 -17.50
N LEU A 514 48.32 -42.23 -18.37
CA LEU A 514 48.23 -43.06 -19.57
C LEU A 514 49.18 -44.26 -19.47
N PRO A 515 48.70 -45.51 -19.36
CA PRO A 515 49.58 -46.67 -19.31
C PRO A 515 50.16 -46.98 -20.69
N ILE A 516 51.49 -47.06 -20.78
CA ILE A 516 52.20 -47.46 -22.00
C ILE A 516 51.66 -48.82 -22.49
N GLY A 517 51.51 -48.94 -23.81
CA GLY A 517 51.03 -50.15 -24.49
C GLY A 517 49.51 -50.42 -24.37
N ASN A 518 48.75 -49.67 -23.57
CA ASN A 518 47.30 -49.90 -23.41
C ASN A 518 46.52 -48.58 -23.30
N ILE A 519 46.62 -47.71 -24.31
CA ILE A 519 45.91 -46.44 -24.38
C ILE A 519 44.70 -46.62 -25.33
N ASN A 520 43.51 -46.18 -24.92
CA ASN A 520 42.27 -46.37 -25.67
C ASN A 520 41.43 -45.08 -25.72
N LYS A 521 40.21 -45.16 -26.26
CA LYS A 521 39.31 -44.01 -26.39
C LYS A 521 38.88 -43.39 -25.05
N GLU A 522 38.77 -44.19 -23.98
CA GLU A 522 38.42 -43.68 -22.63
C GLU A 522 39.47 -42.69 -22.11
N ASP A 523 40.73 -42.89 -22.49
CA ASP A 523 41.81 -41.97 -22.16
C ASP A 523 41.67 -40.62 -22.88
N LYS A 524 41.13 -40.60 -24.10
CA LYS A 524 40.77 -39.37 -24.83
C LYS A 524 39.60 -38.65 -24.16
N ASP A 525 38.56 -39.39 -23.81
CA ASP A 525 37.35 -38.83 -23.20
C ASP A 525 37.63 -38.27 -21.79
N SER A 526 38.71 -38.73 -21.13
CA SER A 526 39.18 -38.20 -19.83
C SER A 526 39.52 -36.71 -19.89
N LEU A 527 40.22 -36.26 -20.95
CA LEU A 527 40.60 -34.85 -21.08
C LEU A 527 39.38 -33.96 -21.36
N GLU A 528 38.45 -34.44 -22.19
CA GLU A 528 37.18 -33.75 -22.45
C GLU A 528 36.31 -33.64 -21.19
N LEU A 529 36.29 -34.67 -20.36
CA LEU A 529 35.60 -34.63 -19.07
C LEU A 529 36.21 -33.57 -18.14
N ILE A 530 37.54 -33.45 -18.10
CA ILE A 530 38.23 -32.40 -17.34
C ILE A 530 37.79 -31.01 -17.86
N LYS A 531 37.81 -30.77 -19.18
CA LYS A 531 37.40 -29.48 -19.75
C LYS A 531 35.92 -29.17 -19.48
N LYS A 532 35.05 -30.18 -19.53
CA LYS A 532 33.61 -30.02 -19.28
C LYS A 532 33.33 -29.62 -17.83
N MET A 533 34.11 -30.13 -16.89
CA MET A 533 33.88 -29.93 -15.46
C MET A 533 34.63 -28.72 -14.89
N PHE A 534 35.88 -28.53 -15.30
CA PHE A 534 36.77 -27.50 -14.75
C PHE A 534 36.91 -26.28 -15.69
N GLY A 535 36.15 -26.27 -16.79
CA GLY A 535 36.19 -25.25 -17.82
C GLY A 535 37.31 -25.48 -18.84
N LYS A 536 37.20 -24.81 -20.00
CA LYS A 536 38.13 -25.01 -21.12
C LYS A 536 39.60 -24.73 -20.76
N LYS A 537 39.85 -23.82 -19.82
CA LYS A 537 41.19 -23.47 -19.32
C LYS A 537 41.83 -24.54 -18.43
N ALA A 538 41.08 -25.55 -17.99
CA ALA A 538 41.62 -26.61 -17.14
C ALA A 538 42.66 -27.49 -17.84
N ALA A 539 42.62 -27.58 -19.17
CA ALA A 539 43.66 -28.24 -19.97
C ALA A 539 45.05 -27.61 -19.73
N ASP A 540 45.10 -26.30 -19.41
CA ASP A 540 46.34 -25.62 -19.05
C ASP A 540 46.86 -26.01 -17.66
N LEU A 541 46.11 -26.77 -16.86
CA LEU A 541 46.58 -27.32 -15.58
C LEU A 541 46.82 -28.84 -15.64
N VAL A 542 46.69 -29.45 -16.83
CA VAL A 542 46.90 -30.88 -17.04
C VAL A 542 48.36 -31.17 -17.39
N MET A 543 48.92 -32.19 -16.73
CA MET A 543 50.17 -32.83 -17.08
C MET A 543 49.92 -34.29 -17.43
N VAL A 544 50.37 -34.72 -18.61
CA VAL A 544 50.20 -36.09 -19.07
C VAL A 544 51.31 -36.96 -18.47
N VAL A 545 50.93 -38.03 -17.80
CA VAL A 545 51.85 -38.92 -17.08
C VAL A 545 51.75 -40.32 -17.68
N PHE A 546 52.80 -40.74 -18.38
CA PHE A 546 52.88 -42.09 -18.92
C PHE A 546 53.35 -43.06 -17.84
N THR A 547 52.55 -44.07 -17.54
CA THR A 547 52.89 -45.11 -16.55
C THR A 547 53.36 -46.38 -17.25
N LYS A 548 53.97 -47.30 -16.50
CA LYS A 548 54.60 -48.54 -17.02
C LYS A 548 55.79 -48.27 -17.94
N GLY A 549 56.63 -47.30 -17.58
CA GLY A 549 57.86 -46.97 -18.33
C GLY A 549 58.82 -48.14 -18.51
N ASP A 550 58.73 -49.18 -17.67
CA ASP A 550 59.47 -50.44 -17.83
C ASP A 550 59.15 -51.17 -19.14
N GLN A 551 57.97 -50.94 -19.72
CA GLN A 551 57.53 -51.53 -20.99
C GLN A 551 58.14 -50.89 -22.24
N LEU A 552 58.94 -49.84 -22.09
CA LEU A 552 59.68 -49.26 -23.21
C LEU A 552 60.89 -50.12 -23.60
N GLU A 553 61.28 -51.12 -22.81
CA GLU A 553 62.36 -52.09 -23.11
C GLU A 553 63.69 -51.43 -23.57
N GLY A 554 63.98 -50.22 -23.09
CA GLY A 554 65.19 -49.46 -23.44
C GLY A 554 65.05 -48.56 -24.68
N GLN A 555 63.89 -48.54 -25.35
CA GLN A 555 63.58 -47.57 -26.41
C GLN A 555 63.40 -46.17 -25.82
N PRO A 556 63.91 -45.11 -26.49
CA PRO A 556 63.66 -43.74 -26.07
C PRO A 556 62.17 -43.39 -26.20
N PHE A 557 61.64 -42.70 -25.18
CA PHE A 557 60.23 -42.35 -25.09
C PHE A 557 59.73 -41.51 -26.28
N GLU A 558 60.60 -40.70 -26.87
CA GLU A 558 60.30 -39.89 -28.06
C GLU A 558 59.93 -40.75 -29.27
N ASN A 559 60.51 -41.95 -29.39
CA ASN A 559 60.15 -42.87 -30.47
C ASN A 559 58.77 -43.49 -30.21
N TYR A 560 58.45 -43.81 -28.95
CA TYR A 560 57.13 -44.31 -28.58
C TYR A 560 56.02 -43.30 -28.93
N ILE A 561 56.20 -42.00 -28.66
CA ILE A 561 55.22 -40.97 -29.03
C ILE A 561 55.05 -40.87 -30.55
N LYS A 562 56.13 -41.03 -31.34
CA LYS A 562 56.04 -40.98 -32.81
C LYS A 562 55.17 -42.11 -33.36
N GLU A 563 55.24 -43.28 -32.74
CA GLU A 563 54.48 -44.49 -33.10
C GLU A 563 53.04 -44.48 -32.55
N CYS A 564 52.76 -43.65 -31.54
CA CYS A 564 51.43 -43.49 -30.98
C CYS A 564 50.39 -42.91 -31.96
N ASP A 565 49.13 -43.27 -31.73
CA ASP A 565 47.97 -42.78 -32.46
C ASP A 565 47.83 -41.25 -32.43
N SER A 566 47.16 -40.71 -33.45
CA SER A 566 46.96 -39.25 -33.62
C SER A 566 46.29 -38.60 -32.41
N PHE A 567 45.36 -39.29 -31.74
CA PHE A 567 44.66 -38.72 -30.58
C PHE A 567 45.57 -38.48 -29.37
N ILE A 568 46.64 -39.27 -29.19
CA ILE A 568 47.61 -39.06 -28.11
C ILE A 568 48.44 -37.80 -28.42
N LYS A 569 48.82 -37.62 -29.68
CA LYS A 569 49.52 -36.42 -30.15
C LYS A 569 48.64 -35.18 -30.01
N ASP A 570 47.34 -35.30 -30.27
CA ASP A 570 46.38 -34.21 -30.08
C ASP A 570 46.21 -33.88 -28.59
N THR A 571 46.08 -34.90 -27.72
CA THR A 571 46.01 -34.75 -26.26
C THR A 571 47.26 -34.04 -25.72
N LEU A 572 48.45 -34.41 -26.21
CA LEU A 572 49.72 -33.78 -25.83
C LEU A 572 49.77 -32.32 -26.29
N LYS A 573 49.39 -32.01 -27.54
CA LYS A 573 49.34 -30.64 -28.05
C LYS A 573 48.38 -29.75 -27.26
N GLU A 574 47.20 -30.26 -26.93
CA GLU A 574 46.22 -29.55 -26.10
C GLU A 574 46.74 -29.33 -24.68
N CYS A 575 47.57 -30.24 -24.19
CA CYS A 575 48.29 -30.09 -22.93
C CYS A 575 49.65 -29.39 -23.11
N GLN A 576 49.90 -28.64 -24.19
CA GLN A 576 51.15 -27.89 -24.44
C GLN A 576 52.43 -28.76 -24.38
N ASP A 577 52.35 -29.99 -24.89
CA ASP A 577 53.41 -31.00 -24.93
C ASP A 577 54.02 -31.35 -23.54
N ARG A 578 53.27 -31.09 -22.46
CA ARG A 578 53.69 -31.38 -21.08
C ARG A 578 53.47 -32.85 -20.76
N CYS A 579 54.57 -33.61 -20.73
CA CYS A 579 54.54 -35.01 -20.34
C CYS A 579 55.67 -35.42 -19.38
N HIS A 580 55.42 -36.50 -18.63
CA HIS A 580 56.37 -37.17 -17.74
C HIS A 580 56.18 -38.69 -17.81
N VAL A 581 57.23 -39.47 -17.58
CA VAL A 581 57.20 -40.94 -17.65
C VAL A 581 57.55 -41.51 -16.28
N PHE A 582 56.69 -42.36 -15.74
CA PHE A 582 56.92 -43.08 -14.49
C PHE A 582 57.20 -44.56 -14.73
N ASN A 583 58.24 -45.05 -14.06
CA ASN A 583 58.44 -46.48 -13.82
C ASN A 583 58.15 -46.80 -12.35
N ASN A 584 56.88 -47.04 -12.04
CA ASN A 584 56.42 -47.33 -10.66
C ASN A 584 56.94 -48.65 -10.08
N LYS A 585 57.70 -49.46 -10.83
CA LYS A 585 58.37 -50.68 -10.34
C LYS A 585 59.82 -50.42 -9.89
N ASP A 586 60.40 -49.30 -10.31
CA ASP A 586 61.77 -48.94 -9.99
C ASP A 586 61.81 -48.07 -8.74
N GLU A 587 61.84 -48.74 -7.58
CA GLU A 587 61.96 -48.06 -6.28
C GLU A 587 63.35 -47.40 -6.06
N THR A 588 64.33 -47.67 -6.94
CA THR A 588 65.69 -47.11 -6.83
C THR A 588 65.85 -45.77 -7.51
N ASN A 589 64.91 -45.41 -8.40
CA ASN A 589 64.96 -44.16 -9.15
C ASN A 589 64.38 -42.99 -8.34
N SER A 590 65.26 -42.36 -7.56
CA SER A 590 64.92 -41.18 -6.75
C SER A 590 64.70 -39.89 -7.55
N THR A 591 64.99 -39.85 -8.87
CA THR A 591 64.93 -38.61 -9.66
C THR A 591 63.57 -38.33 -10.30
N GLN A 592 62.71 -39.36 -10.49
CA GLN A 592 61.42 -39.20 -11.17
C GLN A 592 60.49 -38.21 -10.44
N VAL A 593 60.42 -38.28 -9.12
CA VAL A 593 59.55 -37.41 -8.32
C VAL A 593 60.04 -35.95 -8.31
N PRO A 594 61.32 -35.63 -8.02
CA PRO A 594 61.84 -34.27 -8.15
C PRO A 594 61.65 -33.66 -9.55
N GLU A 595 61.87 -34.44 -10.60
CA GLU A 595 61.68 -33.97 -11.99
C GLU A 595 60.21 -33.64 -12.29
N LEU A 596 59.27 -34.48 -11.84
CA LEU A 596 57.85 -34.21 -11.97
C LEU A 596 57.48 -32.90 -11.25
N LEU A 597 57.89 -32.75 -9.99
CA LEU A 597 57.58 -31.56 -9.19
C LEU A 597 58.13 -30.28 -9.84
N SER A 598 59.36 -30.32 -10.37
CA SER A 598 59.96 -29.21 -11.10
C SER A 598 59.17 -28.83 -12.37
N LYS A 599 58.70 -29.82 -13.14
CA LYS A 599 57.84 -29.58 -14.31
C LYS A 599 56.49 -28.96 -13.89
N ILE A 600 55.91 -29.42 -12.79
CA ILE A 600 54.65 -28.87 -12.25
C ILE A 600 54.84 -27.43 -11.78
N ASP A 601 55.97 -27.11 -11.15
CA ASP A 601 56.24 -25.74 -10.69
C ASP A 601 56.33 -24.75 -11.85
N LYS A 602 57.04 -25.11 -12.93
CA LYS A 602 57.08 -24.29 -14.16
C LYS A 602 55.69 -24.09 -14.74
N MET A 603 54.87 -25.14 -14.74
CA MET A 603 53.49 -25.08 -15.20
C MET A 603 52.63 -24.15 -14.34
N VAL A 604 52.65 -24.32 -13.02
CA VAL A 604 51.84 -23.53 -12.09
C VAL A 604 52.24 -22.06 -12.12
N GLN A 605 53.55 -21.76 -12.18
CA GLN A 605 54.05 -20.39 -12.28
C GLN A 605 53.54 -19.67 -13.54
N THR A 606 53.47 -20.37 -14.67
CA THR A 606 52.99 -19.82 -15.94
C THR A 606 51.46 -19.60 -15.92
N ASN A 607 50.73 -20.43 -15.16
CA ASN A 607 49.26 -20.47 -15.17
C ASN A 607 48.60 -19.90 -13.90
N CYS A 608 49.34 -19.13 -13.08
CA CYS A 608 48.89 -18.55 -11.80
C CYS A 608 47.54 -17.81 -11.85
N GLY A 609 47.17 -17.23 -13.00
CA GLY A 609 45.88 -16.54 -13.19
C GLY A 609 44.66 -17.48 -13.27
N ILE A 610 44.84 -18.68 -13.83
CA ILE A 610 43.75 -19.64 -14.10
C ILE A 610 43.30 -20.31 -12.80
N THR A 611 44.23 -20.61 -11.89
CA THR A 611 43.93 -21.20 -10.57
C THR A 611 43.05 -20.26 -9.72
N ARG A 612 43.25 -18.93 -9.82
CA ARG A 612 42.40 -17.93 -9.15
C ARG A 612 41.00 -17.85 -9.76
N GLU A 613 40.88 -17.84 -11.09
CA GLU A 613 39.57 -17.78 -11.77
C GLU A 613 38.69 -19.01 -11.48
N MET A 614 39.28 -20.21 -11.42
CA MET A 614 38.56 -21.44 -11.05
C MET A 614 38.05 -21.40 -9.61
N SER A 615 38.87 -20.90 -8.68
CA SER A 615 38.49 -20.71 -7.28
C SER A 615 37.33 -19.72 -7.10
N GLU A 616 37.27 -18.68 -7.95
CA GLU A 616 36.22 -17.66 -7.93
C GLU A 616 34.89 -18.16 -8.53
N MET A 617 34.93 -19.09 -9.50
CA MET A 617 33.73 -19.66 -10.13
C MET A 617 32.99 -20.60 -9.17
N GLU A 618 33.70 -21.47 -8.45
CA GLU A 618 33.13 -22.34 -7.41
C GLU A 618 32.47 -21.52 -6.30
N ARG A 619 33.13 -20.43 -5.88
CA ARG A 619 32.62 -19.52 -4.85
C ARG A 619 31.37 -18.76 -5.30
N LYS A 620 31.20 -18.52 -6.61
CA LYS A 620 29.97 -17.95 -7.16
C LYS A 620 28.84 -18.97 -7.17
N GLU A 621 29.05 -20.18 -7.67
CA GLU A 621 28.01 -21.23 -7.71
C GLU A 621 27.49 -21.64 -6.33
N GLU A 622 28.38 -21.76 -5.34
CA GLU A 622 27.99 -22.09 -3.97
C GLU A 622 27.18 -20.95 -3.32
N LYS A 623 27.53 -19.69 -3.60
CA LYS A 623 26.73 -18.52 -3.18
C LYS A 623 25.34 -18.55 -3.81
N THR A 624 25.22 -18.90 -5.09
CA THR A 624 23.93 -18.97 -5.79
C THR A 624 23.04 -20.08 -5.24
N LYS A 625 23.60 -21.27 -4.95
CA LYS A 625 22.86 -22.38 -4.32
C LYS A 625 22.36 -22.00 -2.92
N LEU A 626 23.21 -21.39 -2.10
CA LEU A 626 22.85 -20.96 -0.75
C LEU A 626 21.79 -19.84 -0.76
N GLN A 627 21.88 -18.92 -1.73
CA GLN A 627 20.88 -17.86 -1.92
C GLN A 627 19.54 -18.44 -2.41
N HIS A 628 19.56 -19.43 -3.31
CA HIS A 628 18.36 -20.14 -3.74
C HIS A 628 17.68 -20.86 -2.57
N GLU A 629 18.43 -21.58 -1.74
CA GLU A 629 17.88 -22.28 -0.56
C GLU A 629 17.29 -21.33 0.47
N ARG A 630 17.93 -20.16 0.71
CA ARG A 630 17.38 -19.09 1.53
C ARG A 630 16.06 -18.56 0.98
N THR A 631 15.99 -18.33 -0.34
CA THR A 631 14.80 -17.79 -1.01
C THR A 631 13.63 -18.79 -0.94
N VAL A 632 13.91 -20.08 -1.10
CA VAL A 632 12.91 -21.16 -0.98
C VAL A 632 12.36 -21.26 0.45
N LYS A 633 13.21 -21.10 1.47
CA LYS A 633 12.79 -21.10 2.87
C LYS A 633 11.92 -19.88 3.21
N GLU A 634 12.29 -18.70 2.71
CA GLU A 634 11.52 -17.46 2.85
C GLU A 634 10.11 -17.61 2.22
N LEU A 635 10.04 -18.14 0.99
CA LEU A 635 8.79 -18.39 0.28
C LEU A 635 7.89 -19.39 1.02
N ARG A 636 8.45 -20.46 1.59
CA ARG A 636 7.68 -21.41 2.42
C ARG A 636 7.04 -20.74 3.63
N ASN A 637 7.78 -19.86 4.31
CA ASN A 637 7.24 -19.14 5.47
C ASN A 637 6.11 -18.18 5.05
N GLN A 638 6.28 -17.45 3.94
CA GLN A 638 5.25 -16.56 3.41
C GLN A 638 3.97 -17.31 2.99
N ILE A 639 4.11 -18.50 2.38
CA ILE A 639 2.95 -19.35 2.06
C ILE A 639 2.24 -19.80 3.33
N GLY A 640 2.98 -20.15 4.39
CA GLY A 640 2.40 -20.51 5.69
C GLY A 640 1.60 -19.38 6.34
N GLU A 641 2.09 -18.15 6.28
CA GLU A 641 1.37 -16.97 6.78
C GLU A 641 0.14 -16.64 5.92
N CYS A 642 0.26 -16.75 4.60
CA CYS A 642 -0.84 -16.53 3.65
C CYS A 642 -1.98 -17.53 3.90
N ASN A 643 -1.66 -18.80 4.10
CA ASN A 643 -2.65 -19.85 4.37
C ASN A 643 -3.40 -19.60 5.70
N LYS A 644 -2.71 -19.17 6.76
CA LYS A 644 -3.38 -18.79 8.03
C LYS A 644 -4.34 -17.62 7.86
N LYS A 645 -3.99 -16.62 7.04
CA LYS A 645 -4.88 -15.49 6.73
C LYS A 645 -6.10 -15.92 5.91
N LEU A 646 -5.92 -16.84 4.97
CA LEU A 646 -7.00 -17.43 4.18
C LEU A 646 -8.01 -18.19 5.06
N GLU A 647 -7.53 -19.03 5.98
CA GLU A 647 -8.40 -19.77 6.91
C GLU A 647 -9.21 -18.83 7.82
N LEU A 648 -8.58 -17.76 8.32
CA LEU A 648 -9.28 -16.76 9.14
C LEU A 648 -10.38 -16.04 8.35
N ARG A 649 -10.08 -15.69 7.08
CA ARG A 649 -11.04 -15.03 6.19
C ARG A 649 -12.22 -15.94 5.85
N ASP A 650 -11.99 -17.23 5.64
CA ASP A 650 -13.05 -18.22 5.39
C ASP A 650 -13.96 -18.40 6.62
N ARG A 651 -13.40 -18.39 7.84
CA ARG A 651 -14.22 -18.43 9.06
C ARG A 651 -15.09 -17.18 9.19
N GLN A 652 -14.52 -15.99 8.94
CA GLN A 652 -15.27 -14.73 8.97
C GLN A 652 -16.37 -14.65 7.90
N LEU A 653 -16.13 -15.23 6.72
CA LEU A 653 -17.13 -15.30 5.65
C LEU A 653 -18.32 -16.17 6.08
N LYS A 654 -18.06 -17.35 6.66
CA LYS A 654 -19.11 -18.23 7.18
C LYS A 654 -19.96 -17.55 8.26
N GLU A 655 -19.32 -16.87 9.22
CA GLU A 655 -20.04 -16.13 10.27
C GLU A 655 -20.90 -14.99 9.69
N LYS A 656 -20.39 -14.28 8.66
CA LYS A 656 -21.17 -13.24 7.97
C LYS A 656 -22.36 -13.82 7.21
N ASP A 657 -22.18 -14.94 6.51
CA ASP A 657 -23.26 -15.61 5.79
C ASP A 657 -24.35 -16.10 6.74
N GLU A 658 -23.97 -16.64 7.91
CA GLU A 658 -24.91 -17.04 8.95
C GLU A 658 -25.70 -15.84 9.49
N ARG A 659 -25.04 -14.71 9.77
CA ARG A 659 -25.71 -13.46 10.17
C ARG A 659 -26.68 -12.95 9.11
N ILE A 660 -26.26 -12.90 7.85
CA ILE A 660 -27.10 -12.47 6.73
C ILE A 660 -28.32 -13.39 6.60
N ASN A 661 -28.13 -14.69 6.79
CA ASN A 661 -29.22 -15.65 6.73
C ASN A 661 -30.22 -15.47 7.88
N GLN A 662 -29.75 -15.22 9.10
CA GLN A 662 -30.60 -14.90 10.26
C GLN A 662 -31.41 -13.62 10.02
N GLU A 663 -30.77 -12.52 9.59
CA GLU A 663 -31.45 -11.26 9.25
C GLU A 663 -32.47 -11.45 8.12
N ARG A 664 -32.18 -12.30 7.12
CA ARG A 664 -33.14 -12.66 6.07
C ARG A 664 -34.34 -13.44 6.60
N GLN A 665 -34.16 -14.32 7.60
CA GLN A 665 -35.27 -15.04 8.22
C GLN A 665 -36.15 -14.12 9.07
N GLU A 666 -35.55 -13.21 9.84
CA GLU A 666 -36.29 -12.22 10.63
C GLU A 666 -37.12 -11.30 9.74
N ARG A 667 -36.52 -10.72 8.68
CA ARG A 667 -37.27 -9.89 7.71
C ARG A 667 -38.45 -10.63 7.08
N ARG A 668 -38.32 -11.93 6.77
CA ARG A 668 -39.45 -12.72 6.25
C ARG A 668 -40.56 -12.86 7.29
N ARG A 669 -40.22 -13.11 8.56
CA ARG A 669 -41.21 -13.20 9.64
C ARG A 669 -41.93 -11.87 9.86
N GLU A 670 -41.20 -10.76 9.84
CA GLU A 670 -41.78 -9.42 9.94
C GLU A 670 -42.72 -9.11 8.78
N GLN A 671 -42.31 -9.41 7.54
CA GLN A 671 -43.15 -9.24 6.35
C GLN A 671 -44.42 -10.11 6.40
N GLU A 672 -44.31 -11.36 6.87
CA GLU A 672 -45.47 -12.24 7.04
C GLU A 672 -46.45 -11.71 8.10
N GLU A 673 -45.95 -11.23 9.24
CA GLU A 673 -46.79 -10.63 10.28
C GLU A 673 -47.41 -9.31 9.83
N GLU A 674 -46.67 -8.47 9.09
CA GLU A 674 -47.23 -7.24 8.51
C GLU A 674 -48.30 -7.56 7.45
N ALA A 675 -48.07 -8.55 6.59
CA ALA A 675 -49.06 -9.00 5.62
C ALA A 675 -50.33 -9.54 6.30
N LYS A 676 -50.19 -10.32 7.39
CA LYS A 676 -51.34 -10.76 8.21
C LYS A 676 -52.08 -9.58 8.82
N ARG A 677 -51.38 -8.56 9.34
CA ARG A 677 -52.00 -7.33 9.87
C ARG A 677 -52.76 -6.56 8.79
N ARG A 678 -52.17 -6.39 7.60
CA ARG A 678 -52.83 -5.74 6.46
C ARG A 678 -54.08 -6.50 6.02
N ARG A 679 -54.02 -7.83 5.90
CA ARG A 679 -55.20 -8.66 5.57
C ARG A 679 -56.33 -8.49 6.59
N ARG A 680 -56.01 -8.49 7.89
CA ARG A 680 -57.01 -8.26 8.95
C ARG A 680 -57.65 -6.86 8.86
N GLN A 681 -56.86 -5.83 8.58
CA GLN A 681 -57.37 -4.46 8.38
C GLN A 681 -58.27 -4.36 7.15
N GLU A 682 -57.86 -4.98 6.03
CA GLU A 682 -58.65 -4.99 4.79
C GLU A 682 -59.97 -5.76 4.96
N GLU A 683 -59.95 -6.90 5.65
CA GLU A 683 -61.17 -7.65 6.00
C GLU A 683 -62.09 -6.84 6.92
N ALA A 684 -61.54 -6.15 7.92
CA ALA A 684 -62.32 -5.28 8.81
C ALA A 684 -62.97 -4.13 8.04
N LEU A 685 -62.22 -3.44 7.18
CA LEU A 685 -62.74 -2.38 6.29
C LEU A 685 -63.83 -2.93 5.35
N ARG A 686 -63.64 -4.13 4.80
CA ARG A 686 -64.62 -4.78 3.95
C ARG A 686 -65.90 -5.12 4.70
N GLN A 687 -65.81 -5.58 5.94
CA GLN A 687 -66.98 -5.84 6.79
C GLN A 687 -67.70 -4.53 7.17
N GLU A 688 -66.95 -3.48 7.50
CA GLU A 688 -67.51 -2.16 7.79
C GLU A 688 -68.23 -1.57 6.57
N GLY A 689 -67.63 -1.71 5.37
CA GLY A 689 -68.24 -1.32 4.10
C GLY A 689 -69.56 -2.04 3.85
N LYS A 690 -69.62 -3.36 4.08
CA LYS A 690 -70.87 -4.14 3.99
C LYS A 690 -71.94 -3.64 4.95
N ARG A 691 -71.60 -3.40 6.23
CA ARG A 691 -72.54 -2.87 7.23
C ARG A 691 -73.10 -1.50 6.83
N LYS A 692 -72.24 -0.60 6.36
CA LYS A 692 -72.65 0.72 5.86
C LYS A 692 -73.57 0.61 4.65
N GLN A 693 -73.26 -0.31 3.73
CA GLN A 693 -74.11 -0.55 2.55
C GLN A 693 -75.48 -1.12 2.93
N GLU A 694 -75.53 -2.11 3.83
CA GLU A 694 -76.78 -2.65 4.38
C GLU A 694 -77.60 -1.56 5.09
N GLU A 695 -76.95 -0.66 5.84
CA GLU A 695 -77.62 0.47 6.50
C GLU A 695 -78.20 1.46 5.48
N VAL A 696 -77.44 1.80 4.43
CA VAL A 696 -77.92 2.66 3.34
C VAL A 696 -79.10 2.02 2.62
N GLU A 697 -79.01 0.73 2.28
CA GLU A 697 -80.13 0.00 1.66
C GLU A 697 -81.38 0.01 2.54
N ARG A 698 -81.23 -0.16 3.86
CA ARG A 698 -82.35 -0.09 4.80
C ARG A 698 -83.00 1.30 4.77
N ARG A 699 -82.20 2.38 4.82
CA ARG A 699 -82.71 3.76 4.76
C ARG A 699 -83.45 4.03 3.44
N VAL A 700 -82.90 3.58 2.31
CA VAL A 700 -83.55 3.72 0.99
C VAL A 700 -84.87 2.97 0.93
N ARG A 701 -84.96 1.76 1.52
CA ARG A 701 -86.23 1.01 1.60
C ARG A 701 -87.27 1.74 2.45
N GLU A 702 -86.88 2.26 3.61
CA GLU A 702 -87.75 3.04 4.49
C GLU A 702 -88.29 4.29 3.80
N GLU A 703 -87.42 5.08 3.16
CA GLU A 703 -87.84 6.25 2.37
C GLU A 703 -88.75 5.88 1.20
N ALA A 704 -88.49 4.78 0.51
CA ALA A 704 -89.35 4.30 -0.58
C ALA A 704 -90.74 3.89 -0.07
N GLU A 705 -90.83 3.24 1.10
CA GLU A 705 -92.11 2.93 1.72
C GLU A 705 -92.88 4.18 2.14
N GLU A 706 -92.21 5.18 2.74
CA GLU A 706 -92.83 6.46 3.09
C GLU A 706 -93.34 7.20 1.86
N ARG A 707 -92.53 7.29 0.80
CA ARG A 707 -92.97 7.87 -0.49
C ARG A 707 -94.19 7.14 -1.03
N ARG A 708 -94.21 5.80 -1.00
CA ARG A 708 -95.36 5.02 -1.45
C ARG A 708 -96.62 5.27 -0.60
N ARG A 709 -96.48 5.50 0.70
CA ARG A 709 -97.61 5.89 1.58
C ARG A 709 -98.11 7.29 1.24
N ALA A 710 -97.20 8.25 1.05
CA ALA A 710 -97.53 9.62 0.66
C ALA A 710 -98.22 9.68 -0.72
N GLU A 711 -97.74 8.93 -1.72
CA GLU A 711 -98.38 8.83 -3.04
C GLU A 711 -99.80 8.28 -2.94
N LYS A 712 -100.03 7.25 -2.12
CA LYS A 712 -101.39 6.73 -1.89
C LYS A 712 -102.31 7.77 -1.26
N GLN A 713 -101.82 8.54 -0.31
CA GLN A 713 -102.59 9.64 0.31
C GLN A 713 -102.90 10.73 -0.70
N LEU A 714 -101.93 11.11 -1.53
CA LEU A 714 -102.12 12.11 -2.58
C LEU A 714 -103.15 11.64 -3.61
N GLU A 715 -103.11 10.37 -4.01
CA GLU A 715 -104.07 9.77 -4.93
C GLU A 715 -105.49 9.71 -4.33
N GLN A 716 -105.62 9.41 -3.04
CA GLN A 716 -106.90 9.50 -2.33
C GLN A 716 -107.44 10.93 -2.33
N LEU A 717 -106.59 11.91 -1.99
CA LEU A 717 -106.95 13.32 -1.99
C LEU A 717 -107.35 13.80 -3.39
N ARG A 718 -106.64 13.36 -4.43
CA ARG A 718 -106.95 13.66 -5.83
C ARG A 718 -108.33 13.13 -6.21
N LYS A 719 -108.66 11.89 -5.86
CA LYS A 719 -109.99 11.30 -6.10
C LYS A 719 -111.08 12.04 -5.34
N GLU A 720 -110.82 12.50 -4.12
CA GLU A 720 -111.77 13.30 -3.35
C GLU A 720 -112.02 14.66 -4.01
N MET A 721 -110.96 15.33 -4.48
CA MET A 721 -111.07 16.59 -5.22
C MET A 721 -111.82 16.42 -6.54
N GLU A 722 -111.59 15.32 -7.27
CA GLU A 722 -112.35 14.99 -8.48
C GLU A 722 -113.84 14.77 -8.19
N ARG A 723 -114.19 14.09 -7.09
CA ARG A 723 -115.59 13.95 -6.65
C ARG A 723 -116.21 15.31 -6.32
N LYS A 724 -115.53 16.13 -5.52
CA LYS A 724 -116.00 17.49 -5.20
C LYS A 724 -116.19 18.34 -6.46
N ARG A 725 -115.32 18.19 -7.45
CA ARG A 725 -115.44 18.86 -8.75
C ARG A 725 -116.65 18.35 -9.54
N GLN A 726 -116.89 17.04 -9.58
CA GLN A 726 -118.08 16.47 -10.22
C GLN A 726 -119.37 16.89 -9.53
N ASP A 727 -119.39 16.93 -8.20
CA ASP A 727 -120.52 17.43 -7.41
C ASP A 727 -120.80 18.91 -7.73
N TRP A 728 -119.75 19.74 -7.77
CA TRP A 728 -119.85 21.14 -8.15
C TRP A 728 -120.36 21.33 -9.60
N ASP A 729 -119.85 20.54 -10.54
CA ASP A 729 -120.28 20.60 -11.94
C ASP A 729 -121.75 20.18 -12.10
N ARG A 730 -122.20 19.17 -11.33
CA ARG A 730 -123.63 18.77 -11.25
C ARG A 730 -124.49 19.88 -10.68
N GLU A 731 -124.11 20.45 -9.54
CA GLU A 731 -124.87 21.53 -8.90
C GLU A 731 -124.98 22.75 -9.83
N LYS A 732 -123.90 23.07 -10.54
CA LYS A 732 -123.90 24.12 -11.57
C LYS A 732 -124.84 23.81 -12.73
N GLN A 733 -124.88 22.56 -13.21
CA GLN A 733 -125.82 22.13 -14.25
C GLN A 733 -127.27 22.24 -13.78
N ASP A 734 -127.57 21.78 -12.57
CA ASP A 734 -128.92 21.88 -11.98
C ASP A 734 -129.37 23.34 -11.85
N ILE A 735 -128.49 24.25 -11.43
CA ILE A 735 -128.77 25.69 -11.36
C ILE A 735 -129.08 26.24 -12.76
N LEU A 736 -128.27 25.88 -13.76
CA LEU A 736 -128.47 26.33 -15.14
C LEU A 736 -129.78 25.81 -15.74
N GLU A 737 -130.14 24.56 -15.45
CA GLU A 737 -131.40 23.97 -15.89
C GLU A 737 -132.61 24.65 -15.25
N ARG A 738 -132.57 24.95 -13.94
CA ARG A 738 -133.63 25.71 -13.27
C ARG A 738 -133.81 27.09 -13.91
N GLN A 739 -132.71 27.82 -14.14
CA GLN A 739 -132.77 29.13 -14.80
C GLN A 739 -133.36 29.02 -16.21
N ASN A 740 -133.01 27.99 -16.97
CA ASN A 740 -133.57 27.77 -18.31
C ASN A 740 -135.07 27.40 -18.27
N GLN A 741 -135.50 26.61 -17.28
CA GLN A 741 -136.92 26.29 -17.09
C GLN A 741 -137.72 27.53 -16.70
N GLU A 742 -137.22 28.34 -15.75
CA GLU A 742 -137.82 29.62 -15.38
C GLU A 742 -137.89 30.57 -16.59
N LEU A 743 -136.83 30.63 -17.40
CA LEU A 743 -136.81 31.45 -18.62
C LEU A 743 -137.87 30.97 -19.63
N LYS A 744 -138.01 29.65 -19.81
CA LYS A 744 -139.05 29.06 -20.68
C LYS A 744 -140.45 29.37 -20.17
N GLN A 745 -140.73 29.20 -18.87
CA GLN A 745 -142.02 29.54 -18.27
C GLN A 745 -142.34 31.02 -18.46
N ASN A 746 -141.39 31.91 -18.16
CA ASN A 746 -141.56 33.35 -18.38
C ASN A 746 -141.81 33.71 -19.87
N LEU A 747 -141.19 32.99 -20.81
CA LEU A 747 -141.44 33.16 -22.24
C LEU A 747 -142.82 32.65 -22.66
N GLU A 748 -143.26 31.52 -22.11
CA GLU A 748 -144.60 30.96 -22.33
C GLU A 748 -145.68 31.90 -21.77
N GLU A 749 -145.54 32.37 -20.53
CA GLU A 749 -146.46 33.35 -19.92
C GLU A 749 -146.54 34.65 -20.73
N LYS A 750 -145.39 35.17 -21.20
CA LYS A 750 -145.38 36.33 -22.10
C LYS A 750 -146.09 36.03 -23.43
N SER A 751 -145.86 34.87 -24.01
CA SER A 751 -146.51 34.44 -25.26
C SER A 751 -148.03 34.34 -25.10
N GLU A 752 -148.50 33.77 -23.99
CA GLU A 752 -149.93 33.71 -23.65
C GLU A 752 -150.52 35.10 -23.41
N SER A 753 -149.82 35.97 -22.69
CA SER A 753 -150.22 37.37 -22.50
C SER A 753 -150.31 38.11 -23.85
N TYR A 754 -149.36 37.93 -24.77
CA TYR A 754 -149.42 38.47 -26.12
C TYR A 754 -150.62 37.92 -26.92
N LYS A 755 -150.93 36.62 -26.81
CA LYS A 755 -152.14 36.03 -27.44
C LYS A 755 -153.42 36.63 -26.89
N GLN A 756 -153.54 36.77 -25.56
CA GLN A 756 -154.70 37.41 -24.93
C GLN A 756 -154.86 38.86 -25.39
N LEU A 757 -153.77 39.61 -25.47
CA LEU A 757 -153.77 40.99 -25.97
C LEU A 757 -154.18 41.06 -27.45
N GLN A 758 -153.72 40.13 -28.29
CA GLN A 758 -154.15 40.01 -29.69
C GLN A 758 -155.64 39.69 -29.81
N GLU A 759 -156.15 38.76 -29.01
CA GLU A 759 -157.58 38.43 -28.97
C GLU A 759 -158.41 39.62 -28.52
N GLU A 760 -157.95 40.36 -27.51
CA GLU A 760 -158.61 41.58 -27.04
C GLU A 760 -158.60 42.68 -28.11
N TYR A 761 -157.47 42.86 -28.81
CA TYR A 761 -157.33 43.77 -29.94
C TYR A 761 -158.29 43.38 -31.09
N LEU A 762 -158.37 42.10 -31.45
CA LEU A 762 -159.32 41.58 -32.45
C LEU A 762 -160.77 41.78 -32.01
N ARG A 763 -161.10 41.57 -30.73
CA ARG A 763 -162.43 41.84 -30.16
C ARG A 763 -162.80 43.32 -30.28
N LYS A 764 -161.89 44.22 -29.89
CA LYS A 764 -162.07 45.67 -30.02
C LYS A 764 -162.24 46.06 -31.49
N ARG A 765 -161.41 45.54 -32.38
CA ARG A 765 -161.53 45.77 -33.83
C ARG A 765 -162.87 45.30 -34.39
N LYS A 766 -163.35 44.09 -34.01
CA LYS A 766 -164.69 43.60 -34.41
C LYS A 766 -165.82 44.52 -33.93
N LYS A 767 -165.73 45.03 -32.69
CA LYS A 767 -166.69 46.04 -32.19
C LYS A 767 -166.63 47.33 -33.01
N TRP A 768 -165.43 47.86 -33.29
CA TRP A 768 -165.27 49.06 -34.12
C TRP A 768 -165.77 48.86 -35.55
N THR A 769 -165.49 47.73 -36.18
CA THR A 769 -166.02 47.41 -37.52
C THR A 769 -167.53 47.25 -37.51
N TYR A 770 -168.11 46.67 -36.44
CA TYR A 770 -169.56 46.57 -36.27
C TYR A 770 -170.20 47.96 -36.09
N ILE A 771 -169.61 48.83 -35.26
CA ILE A 771 -170.05 50.22 -35.09
C ILE A 771 -169.97 51.00 -36.42
N LEU A 772 -168.85 50.88 -37.15
CA LEU A 772 -168.69 51.48 -38.49
C LEU A 772 -169.74 50.95 -39.48
N PHE A 773 -170.01 49.65 -39.48
CA PHE A 773 -171.02 49.04 -40.34
C PHE A 773 -172.44 49.53 -40.00
N VAL A 774 -172.81 49.61 -38.72
CA VAL A 774 -174.10 50.16 -38.27
C VAL A 774 -174.22 51.64 -38.64
N SER A 775 -173.15 52.42 -38.46
CA SER A 775 -173.14 53.84 -38.85
C SER A 775 -173.30 54.01 -40.37
N LEU A 776 -172.65 53.16 -41.18
CA LEU A 776 -172.80 53.17 -42.64
C LEU A 776 -174.23 52.82 -43.06
N MET A 777 -174.82 51.79 -42.47
CA MET A 777 -176.22 51.40 -42.72
C MET A 777 -177.21 52.51 -42.31
N PHE A 778 -176.95 53.21 -41.20
CA PHE A 778 -177.75 54.36 -40.78
C PHE A 778 -177.65 55.52 -41.78
N THR A 779 -176.45 55.81 -42.30
CA THR A 779 -176.28 56.83 -43.35
C THR A 779 -176.94 56.47 -44.67
N LEU A 780 -176.90 55.18 -45.08
CA LEU A 780 -177.62 54.69 -46.25
C LEU A 780 -179.14 54.76 -46.06
N PHE A 781 -179.63 54.42 -44.86
CA PHE A 781 -181.04 54.56 -44.51
C PHE A 781 -181.51 56.02 -44.53
N LEU A 782 -180.72 56.95 -43.98
CA LEU A 782 -181.01 58.39 -44.06
C LEU A 782 -181.01 58.89 -45.51
N GLY A 783 -180.04 58.44 -46.33
CA GLY A 783 -179.96 58.78 -47.75
C GLY A 783 -181.18 58.27 -48.54
N TYR A 784 -181.63 57.04 -48.27
CA TYR A 784 -182.84 56.49 -48.86
C TYR A 784 -184.10 57.26 -48.41
N TYR A 785 -184.18 57.66 -47.15
CA TYR A 785 -185.32 58.42 -46.60
C TYR A 785 -185.42 59.83 -47.21
N LEU A 786 -184.29 60.51 -47.45
CA LEU A 786 -184.24 61.82 -48.10
C LEU A 786 -184.61 61.78 -49.59
N LEU A 787 -184.38 60.65 -50.29
CA LEU A 787 -184.73 60.47 -51.70
C LEU A 787 -186.24 60.19 -51.94
N MET A 788 -186.99 59.80 -50.91
CA MET A 788 -188.39 59.34 -51.03
C MET A 788 -189.44 60.30 -50.45
N SER A 789 -189.10 61.56 -50.15
CA SER A 789 -190.07 62.53 -49.63
C SER A 789 -190.68 63.40 -50.75
N PRO A 790 -192.01 63.32 -51.02
CA PRO A 790 -192.66 64.00 -52.14
C PRO A 790 -192.95 65.48 -51.86
N ARG A 791 -192.78 66.33 -52.88
CA ARG A 791 -193.38 67.67 -52.99
C ARG A 791 -194.63 67.61 -53.85
#